data_AF-A0A1I5IZZ8-F1
#
_entry.id   AF-A0A1I5IZZ8-F1
#
_cell.length_a   1.000
_cell.length_b   1.000
_cell.length_c   1.000
_cell.angle_alpha   90.00
_cell.angle_beta   90.00
_cell.angle_gamma   90.00
#
_symmetry.space_group_name_H-M   'P 1'
#
loop_
_entity.id
_entity.type
_entity.pdbx_description
1 polymer ?
#
loop_
_entity_poly.entity_id
_entity_poly.type
_entity_poly.pdbx_seq_one_letter_code
_entity_poly.pdbx_strand_id
1 'polypeptide(L)'
;MRGPWRAALALALHIAFFVAPIALVLGLLSIAVVTFRYDRTSGLKAAAAALVVGALFAVGLRAVLRSRVRARGVLLDRSEQPQLWRMANSIAASAEAPEPDEIRITSEPVVVVREDTALLGLRTRTRYLELGLPLLAALNVSELRAAMAREIGRLTGRNRLTVLAYRTSASVERTAAGLTGGPTKWLFNGYARAFTAVAATTAQDLELAADAVAVREAGTRTAVLALRKVVAVEIGWREYAEEYLSMATAIGHAPDVLVGFRNFMAHPARKPRLAERAKQTIAEEPRTRRRIEAMKRIKTGDREVDERPAFAVLKNPRKSVPALEERLLVDGLDQRLPWPELAQRAGAAHVAEQAALLSSAVEQSGLPIEPSIAGVLAAIHRGQGRDLINPVLNPGLSPELIDQAAEDTLVDLLGCVVVDALVCARRAHHELDWGGPPPVRLANGQPLDADRLVRPAVVDPRLIPGLHRALVNLGVPLNHARRPAAEPEPELAGIVSPVQCAGSSYDLLVTDRGLVLLPSSASTTKRLLAGTLARFREAELEQLGELAATPVGELRERSGAQWVDSRDVASARLDQDRAGWSLSLELYLDEYAVSDLDDGLVRGDEDGASELVLRSSADGVEHGDPYRGLGELMGARMNVEEPIAAIE
;
A
#
# COMPACT_ATOMS: atom_id res chain seq x y z
N MET A 1 2.26 9.77 -39.49
CA MET A 1 1.08 10.64 -39.69
C MET A 1 -0.23 10.01 -39.16
N ARG A 2 -0.29 9.47 -37.92
CA ARG A 2 -1.48 8.77 -37.37
C ARG A 2 -2.12 9.44 -36.13
N GLY A 3 -1.56 10.55 -35.65
CA GLY A 3 -1.99 11.25 -34.43
C GLY A 3 -3.35 11.97 -34.50
N PRO A 4 -3.64 12.81 -35.51
CA PRO A 4 -4.81 13.70 -35.46
C PRO A 4 -6.15 12.96 -35.65
N TRP A 5 -6.18 11.90 -36.48
CA TRP A 5 -7.39 11.09 -36.67
C TRP A 5 -7.84 10.40 -35.37
N ARG A 6 -6.90 9.88 -34.58
CA ARG A 6 -7.22 9.21 -33.30
C ARG A 6 -7.73 10.19 -32.26
N ALA A 7 -7.16 11.39 -32.19
CA ALA A 7 -7.68 12.44 -31.32
C ALA A 7 -9.09 12.90 -31.76
N ALA A 8 -9.35 12.98 -33.07
CA ALA A 8 -10.68 13.25 -33.60
C ALA A 8 -11.68 12.12 -33.30
N LEU A 9 -11.26 10.85 -33.43
CA LEU A 9 -12.08 9.69 -33.06
C LEU A 9 -12.38 9.65 -31.56
N ALA A 10 -11.40 9.97 -30.71
CA ALA A 10 -11.60 10.10 -29.27
C ALA A 10 -12.65 11.17 -28.99
N LEU A 11 -12.55 12.34 -29.63
CA LEU A 11 -13.54 13.40 -29.51
C LEU A 11 -14.93 12.97 -30.02
N ALA A 12 -15.01 12.24 -31.13
CA ALA A 12 -16.27 11.71 -31.65
C ALA A 12 -16.91 10.72 -30.67
N LEU A 13 -16.13 9.81 -30.08
CA LEU A 13 -16.59 8.88 -29.07
C LEU A 13 -17.06 9.61 -27.80
N HIS A 14 -16.39 10.70 -27.44
CA HIS A 14 -16.77 11.55 -26.32
C HIS A 14 -18.09 12.29 -26.56
N ILE A 15 -18.29 12.85 -27.76
CA ILE A 15 -19.56 13.47 -28.14
C ILE A 15 -20.67 12.40 -28.17
N ALA A 16 -20.38 11.23 -28.74
CA ALA A 16 -21.33 10.11 -28.79
C ALA A 16 -21.79 9.66 -27.40
N PHE A 17 -20.92 9.70 -26.39
CA PHE A 17 -21.29 9.38 -25.01
C PHE A 17 -22.41 10.30 -24.46
N PHE A 18 -22.40 11.59 -24.81
CA PHE A 18 -23.46 12.52 -24.40
C PHE A 18 -24.69 12.45 -25.32
N VAL A 19 -24.51 12.25 -26.62
CA VAL A 19 -25.59 12.32 -27.61
C VAL A 19 -26.38 11.01 -27.71
N ALA A 20 -25.72 9.85 -27.68
CA ALA A 20 -26.37 8.55 -27.90
C ALA A 20 -27.47 8.22 -26.88
N PRO A 21 -27.29 8.48 -25.57
CA PRO A 21 -28.36 8.25 -24.59
C PRO A 21 -29.55 9.20 -24.79
N ILE A 22 -29.30 10.45 -25.16
CA ILE A 22 -30.37 11.42 -25.48
C ILE A 22 -31.16 10.93 -26.69
N ALA A 23 -30.47 10.52 -27.76
CA ALA A 23 -31.11 9.96 -28.96
C ALA A 23 -31.92 8.69 -28.64
N LEU A 24 -31.40 7.81 -27.78
CA LEU A 24 -32.11 6.60 -27.35
C LEU A 24 -33.40 6.92 -26.58
N VAL A 25 -33.35 7.87 -25.64
CA VAL A 25 -34.54 8.30 -24.89
C VAL A 25 -35.58 8.92 -25.83
N LEU A 26 -35.17 9.80 -26.74
CA LEU A 26 -36.06 10.41 -27.73
C LEU A 26 -36.65 9.37 -28.69
N GLY A 27 -35.87 8.36 -29.09
CA GLY A 27 -36.33 7.23 -29.90
C GLY A 27 -37.40 6.41 -29.19
N LEU A 28 -37.17 6.04 -27.92
CA LEU A 28 -38.14 5.30 -27.11
C LEU A 28 -39.43 6.10 -26.87
N LEU A 29 -39.33 7.41 -26.62
CA LEU A 29 -40.48 8.30 -26.52
C LEU A 29 -41.26 8.37 -27.84
N SER A 30 -40.57 8.43 -28.98
CA SER A 30 -41.20 8.42 -30.30
C SER A 30 -41.96 7.11 -30.55
N ILE A 31 -41.35 5.96 -30.20
CA ILE A 31 -41.99 4.64 -30.27
C ILE A 31 -43.22 4.58 -29.37
N ALA A 32 -43.14 5.14 -28.15
CA ALA A 32 -44.28 5.21 -27.24
C ALA A 32 -45.44 6.00 -27.87
N VAL A 33 -45.17 7.19 -28.44
CA VAL A 33 -46.20 8.02 -29.10
C VAL A 33 -46.87 7.28 -30.27
N VAL A 34 -46.09 6.57 -31.09
CA VAL A 34 -46.64 5.80 -32.22
C VAL A 34 -47.50 4.62 -31.73
N THR A 35 -46.98 3.84 -30.78
CA THR A 35 -47.67 2.63 -30.28
C THR A 35 -48.91 2.95 -29.45
N PHE A 36 -48.96 4.09 -28.75
CA PHE A 36 -50.17 4.59 -28.09
C PHE A 36 -51.36 4.78 -29.04
N ARG A 37 -51.12 4.96 -30.34
CA ARG A 37 -52.18 5.06 -31.35
C ARG A 37 -52.84 3.72 -31.69
N TYR A 38 -52.18 2.61 -31.38
CA TYR A 38 -52.63 1.26 -31.74
C TYR A 38 -52.99 0.43 -30.51
N ASP A 39 -52.14 0.44 -29.47
CA ASP A 39 -52.33 -0.31 -28.23
C ASP A 39 -51.76 0.47 -27.04
N ARG A 40 -52.64 0.73 -26.06
CA ARG A 40 -52.31 1.50 -24.86
C ARG A 40 -51.30 0.77 -23.97
N THR A 41 -51.30 -0.56 -23.95
CA THR A 41 -50.39 -1.33 -23.09
C THR A 41 -48.96 -1.30 -23.62
N SER A 42 -48.78 -1.46 -24.94
CA SER A 42 -47.47 -1.33 -25.60
C SER A 42 -46.90 0.09 -25.50
N GLY A 43 -47.74 1.12 -25.68
CA GLY A 43 -47.34 2.52 -25.46
C GLY A 43 -46.83 2.79 -24.05
N LEU A 44 -47.49 2.23 -23.03
CA LEU A 44 -47.09 2.39 -21.63
C LEU A 44 -45.76 1.68 -21.33
N LYS A 45 -45.53 0.49 -21.89
CA LYS A 45 -44.25 -0.24 -21.76
C LYS A 45 -43.08 0.54 -22.36
N ALA A 46 -43.25 1.10 -23.55
CA ALA A 46 -42.22 1.90 -24.21
C ALA A 46 -41.91 3.20 -23.44
N ALA A 47 -42.95 3.86 -22.90
CA ALA A 47 -42.79 5.04 -22.05
C ALA A 47 -42.06 4.71 -20.72
N ALA A 48 -42.41 3.59 -20.08
CA ALA A 48 -41.73 3.12 -18.88
C ALA A 48 -40.24 2.79 -19.17
N ALA A 49 -39.93 2.13 -20.28
CA ALA A 49 -38.56 1.88 -20.71
C ALA A 49 -37.78 3.19 -20.94
N ALA A 50 -38.40 4.19 -21.59
CA ALA A 50 -37.80 5.51 -21.78
C ALA A 50 -37.49 6.20 -20.45
N LEU A 51 -38.39 6.11 -19.47
CA LEU A 51 -38.20 6.65 -18.11
C LEU A 51 -37.07 5.96 -17.37
N VAL A 52 -36.99 4.62 -17.42
CA VAL A 52 -35.91 3.86 -16.76
C VAL A 52 -34.55 4.20 -17.39
N VAL A 53 -34.45 4.19 -18.72
CA VAL A 53 -33.21 4.56 -19.43
C VAL A 53 -32.83 6.02 -19.14
N GLY A 54 -33.81 6.93 -19.15
CA GLY A 54 -33.61 8.34 -18.82
C GLY A 54 -33.14 8.55 -17.38
N ALA A 55 -33.71 7.82 -16.42
CA ALA A 55 -33.30 7.87 -15.01
C ALA A 55 -31.88 7.33 -14.81
N LEU A 56 -31.54 6.19 -15.41
CA LEU A 56 -30.19 5.61 -15.37
C LEU A 56 -29.16 6.57 -15.98
N PHE A 57 -29.48 7.19 -17.13
CA PHE A 57 -28.63 8.19 -17.76
C PHE A 57 -28.49 9.45 -16.90
N ALA A 58 -29.58 9.95 -16.30
CA ALA A 58 -29.55 11.14 -15.45
C ALA A 58 -28.70 10.91 -14.18
N VAL A 59 -28.79 9.73 -13.56
CA VAL A 59 -27.94 9.34 -12.42
C VAL A 59 -26.47 9.27 -12.85
N GLY A 60 -26.16 8.61 -13.97
CA GLY A 60 -24.81 8.54 -14.52
C GLY A 60 -24.23 9.91 -14.87
N LEU A 61 -25.02 10.76 -15.54
CA LEU A 61 -24.64 12.12 -15.91
C LEU A 61 -24.43 13.00 -14.67
N ARG A 62 -25.25 12.83 -13.62
CA ARG A 62 -25.08 13.54 -12.35
C ARG A 62 -23.78 13.13 -11.65
N ALA A 63 -23.43 11.84 -11.65
CA ALA A 63 -22.15 11.36 -11.11
C ALA A 63 -20.97 11.95 -11.90
N VAL A 64 -21.05 11.93 -13.23
CA VAL A 64 -20.09 12.54 -14.15
C VAL A 64 -19.91 14.05 -13.89
N LEU A 65 -21.00 14.82 -13.78
CA LEU A 65 -20.97 16.27 -13.60
C LEU A 65 -20.47 16.70 -12.21
N ARG A 66 -20.61 15.82 -11.21
CA ARG A 66 -20.18 16.04 -9.82
C ARG A 66 -18.79 15.53 -9.52
N SER A 67 -18.19 14.75 -10.41
CA SER A 67 -16.77 14.39 -10.33
C SER A 67 -15.94 15.67 -10.27
N ARG A 68 -15.24 15.87 -9.15
CA ARG A 68 -14.33 16.99 -8.92
C ARG A 68 -12.97 16.43 -8.57
N VAL A 69 -11.93 17.14 -9.01
CA VAL A 69 -10.57 16.89 -8.51
C VAL A 69 -10.45 17.58 -7.16
N ARG A 70 -10.29 16.79 -6.09
CA ARG A 70 -9.90 17.34 -4.79
C ARG A 70 -8.46 17.84 -4.91
N ALA A 71 -8.26 19.12 -4.64
CA ALA A 71 -6.93 19.71 -4.60
C ALA A 71 -6.13 19.07 -3.46
N ARG A 72 -4.91 18.62 -3.74
CA ARG A 72 -4.04 17.99 -2.74
C ARG A 72 -3.03 19.00 -2.21
N GLY A 73 -2.59 18.78 -0.99
CA GLY A 73 -1.52 19.55 -0.38
C GLY A 73 -1.88 21.00 -0.05
N VAL A 74 -0.84 21.73 0.33
CA VAL A 74 -0.91 23.08 0.89
C VAL A 74 -0.88 24.13 -0.22
N LEU A 75 -1.94 24.94 -0.30
CA LEU A 75 -2.00 26.08 -1.22
C LEU A 75 -0.92 27.12 -0.87
N LEU A 76 -0.18 27.56 -1.89
CA LEU A 76 0.80 28.64 -1.77
C LEU A 76 0.25 29.94 -2.35
N ASP A 77 0.12 30.95 -1.50
CA ASP A 77 -0.30 32.27 -1.94
C ASP A 77 0.77 32.98 -2.78
N ARG A 78 0.32 33.76 -3.79
CA ARG A 78 1.21 34.46 -4.72
C ARG A 78 2.02 35.56 -4.04
N SER A 79 1.48 36.21 -3.01
CA SER A 79 2.17 37.24 -2.23
C SER A 79 3.15 36.65 -1.20
N GLU A 80 2.85 35.45 -0.68
CA GLU A 80 3.71 34.72 0.25
C GLU A 80 4.93 34.12 -0.46
N GLN A 81 4.75 33.52 -1.64
CA GLN A 81 5.80 32.81 -2.38
C GLN A 81 6.05 33.35 -3.81
N PRO A 82 6.39 34.65 -3.97
CA PRO A 82 6.41 35.32 -5.28
C PRO A 82 7.51 34.84 -6.23
N GLN A 83 8.59 34.25 -5.72
CA GLN A 83 9.70 33.73 -6.53
C GLN A 83 9.29 32.45 -7.29
N LEU A 84 8.61 31.53 -6.61
CA LEU A 84 8.08 30.30 -7.19
C LEU A 84 7.00 30.59 -8.24
N TRP A 85 6.09 31.51 -7.92
CA TRP A 85 5.06 31.95 -8.87
C TRP A 85 5.64 32.62 -10.12
N ARG A 86 6.65 33.49 -9.96
CA ARG A 86 7.36 34.07 -11.12
C ARG A 86 8.04 33.01 -11.98
N MET A 87 8.63 31.99 -11.36
CA MET A 87 9.20 30.86 -12.09
C MET A 87 8.12 30.14 -12.91
N ALA A 88 7.02 29.74 -12.29
CA ALA A 88 5.91 29.05 -12.97
C ALA A 88 5.34 29.87 -14.14
N ASN A 89 5.07 31.17 -13.91
CA ASN A 89 4.56 32.05 -14.96
C ASN A 89 5.56 32.24 -16.11
N SER A 90 6.86 32.39 -15.81
CA SER A 90 7.89 32.54 -16.84
C SER A 90 7.97 31.31 -17.75
N ILE A 91 7.84 30.13 -17.15
CA ILE A 91 7.80 28.86 -17.86
C ILE A 91 6.53 28.76 -18.70
N ALA A 92 5.36 29.09 -18.13
CA ALA A 92 4.10 29.07 -18.85
C ALA A 92 4.11 30.00 -20.07
N ALA A 93 4.61 31.23 -19.90
CA ALA A 93 4.77 32.18 -20.99
C ALA A 93 5.68 31.66 -22.11
N SER A 94 6.85 31.10 -21.77
CA SER A 94 7.79 30.53 -22.75
C SER A 94 7.27 29.23 -23.39
N ALA A 95 6.43 28.48 -22.69
CA ALA A 95 5.78 27.28 -23.19
C ALA A 95 4.53 27.58 -24.03
N GLU A 96 4.11 28.85 -24.14
CA GLU A 96 2.82 29.30 -24.66
C GLU A 96 1.63 28.59 -23.98
N ALA A 97 1.82 28.19 -22.72
CA ALA A 97 0.89 27.42 -21.94
C ALA A 97 0.02 28.32 -21.04
N PRO A 98 -1.20 27.88 -20.71
CA PRO A 98 -1.99 28.54 -19.67
C PRO A 98 -1.22 28.58 -18.35
N GLU A 99 -1.28 29.72 -17.66
CA GLU A 99 -0.76 29.82 -16.28
C GLU A 99 -1.51 28.86 -15.34
N PRO A 100 -0.84 28.31 -14.32
CA PRO A 100 -1.52 27.60 -13.24
C PRO A 100 -2.37 28.59 -12.43
N ASP A 101 -3.58 28.16 -12.06
CA ASP A 101 -4.48 28.95 -11.20
C ASP A 101 -4.06 28.86 -9.73
N GLU A 102 -3.49 27.71 -9.33
CA GLU A 102 -2.98 27.44 -7.99
C GLU A 102 -1.64 26.70 -8.03
N ILE A 103 -0.73 27.02 -7.11
CA ILE A 103 0.46 26.22 -6.83
C ILE A 103 0.31 25.59 -5.44
N ARG A 104 0.52 24.28 -5.33
CA ARG A 104 0.33 23.52 -4.08
C ARG A 104 1.55 22.67 -3.76
N ILE A 105 1.94 22.61 -2.50
CA ILE A 105 3.01 21.72 -2.03
C ILE A 105 2.40 20.42 -1.51
N THR A 106 2.90 19.28 -1.96
CA THR A 106 2.42 17.94 -1.56
C THR A 106 3.52 17.14 -0.86
N SER A 107 3.14 16.10 -0.12
CA SER A 107 4.07 15.12 0.45
C SER A 107 4.66 14.17 -0.60
N GLU A 108 3.94 13.95 -1.70
CA GLU A 108 4.35 13.05 -2.79
C GLU A 108 5.58 13.58 -3.56
N PRO A 109 6.52 12.72 -3.99
CA PRO A 109 7.77 13.10 -4.66
C PRO A 109 7.58 13.46 -6.15
N VAL A 110 6.53 14.22 -6.50
CA VAL A 110 6.12 14.47 -7.89
C VAL A 110 6.02 15.96 -8.23
N VAL A 111 6.29 16.32 -9.48
CA VAL A 111 5.78 17.56 -10.07
C VAL A 111 4.67 17.13 -11.00
N VAL A 112 3.46 17.66 -10.81
CA VAL A 112 2.34 17.34 -11.70
C VAL A 112 1.42 18.52 -11.88
N VAL A 113 0.91 18.70 -13.09
CA VAL A 113 -0.24 19.58 -13.33
C VAL A 113 -1.52 18.76 -13.33
N ARG A 114 -2.46 19.14 -12.47
CA ARG A 114 -3.83 18.59 -12.44
C ARG A 114 -4.82 19.65 -12.89
N GLU A 115 -5.80 19.25 -13.68
CA GLU A 115 -6.91 20.11 -14.08
C GLU A 115 -8.20 19.59 -13.45
N ASP A 116 -8.90 20.42 -12.67
CA ASP A 116 -10.31 20.20 -12.37
C ASP A 116 -11.12 20.54 -13.62
N THR A 117 -11.92 19.60 -14.09
CA THR A 117 -12.65 19.72 -15.36
C THR A 117 -14.11 19.38 -15.20
N ALA A 118 -14.97 20.13 -15.88
CA ALA A 118 -16.37 19.77 -16.10
C ALA A 118 -16.54 18.99 -17.41
N LEU A 119 -17.68 18.29 -17.53
CA LEU A 119 -18.08 17.59 -18.76
C LEU A 119 -16.98 16.62 -19.24
N LEU A 120 -16.47 15.79 -18.33
CA LEU A 120 -15.44 14.78 -18.61
C LEU A 120 -14.19 15.32 -19.34
N GLY A 121 -13.74 16.53 -19.01
CA GLY A 121 -12.51 17.10 -19.59
C GLY A 121 -12.73 18.12 -20.71
N LEU A 122 -13.96 18.43 -21.12
CA LEU A 122 -14.18 19.46 -22.15
C LEU A 122 -13.93 20.88 -21.64
N ARG A 123 -14.31 21.17 -20.39
CA ARG A 123 -14.18 22.50 -19.80
C ARG A 123 -13.26 22.45 -18.59
N THR A 124 -12.08 23.05 -18.70
CA THR A 124 -11.22 23.29 -17.53
C THR A 124 -11.86 24.33 -16.60
N ARG A 125 -11.85 24.06 -15.30
CA ARG A 125 -12.27 24.99 -14.24
C ARG A 125 -11.04 25.61 -13.58
N THR A 126 -10.18 24.78 -13.00
CA THR A 126 -9.01 25.19 -12.21
C THR A 126 -7.82 24.30 -12.53
N ARG A 127 -6.63 24.88 -12.61
CA ARG A 127 -5.34 24.20 -12.82
C ARG A 127 -4.48 24.29 -11.58
N TYR A 128 -4.13 23.12 -11.04
CA TYR A 128 -3.24 22.97 -9.90
C TYR A 128 -1.86 22.55 -10.40
N LEU A 129 -0.83 23.32 -10.06
CA LEU A 129 0.55 22.86 -10.14
C LEU A 129 0.94 22.31 -8.77
N GLU A 130 0.98 20.98 -8.66
CA GLU A 130 1.38 20.27 -7.45
C GLU A 130 2.89 20.02 -7.48
N LEU A 131 3.57 20.41 -6.41
CA LEU A 131 5.02 20.28 -6.24
C LEU A 131 5.32 19.49 -4.97
N GLY A 132 5.99 18.37 -5.14
CA GLY A 132 6.46 17.54 -4.05
C GLY A 132 7.51 18.22 -3.20
N LEU A 133 7.28 18.26 -1.89
CA LEU A 133 8.30 18.66 -0.91
C LEU A 133 9.61 17.85 -1.06
N PRO A 134 9.59 16.52 -1.31
CA PRO A 134 10.82 15.74 -1.50
C PRO A 134 11.66 16.22 -2.70
N LEU A 135 11.03 16.69 -3.77
CA LEU A 135 11.74 17.22 -4.93
C LEU A 135 12.42 18.55 -4.63
N LEU A 136 11.83 19.39 -3.78
CA LEU A 136 12.46 20.62 -3.32
C LEU A 136 13.73 20.36 -2.50
N ALA A 137 13.79 19.21 -1.80
CA ALA A 137 14.94 18.78 -1.01
C ALA A 137 16.12 18.31 -1.87
N ALA A 138 15.82 17.60 -2.97
CA ALA A 138 16.79 16.81 -3.72
C ALA A 138 17.21 17.43 -5.07
N LEU A 139 16.39 18.29 -5.66
CA LEU A 139 16.72 19.00 -6.90
C LEU A 139 17.42 20.33 -6.62
N ASN A 140 18.18 20.82 -7.60
CA ASN A 140 18.58 22.23 -7.64
C ASN A 140 17.52 23.09 -8.36
N VAL A 141 17.68 24.42 -8.33
CA VAL A 141 16.72 25.37 -8.94
C VAL A 141 16.52 25.10 -10.44
N SER A 142 17.58 24.79 -11.17
CA SER A 142 17.50 24.56 -12.63
C SER A 142 16.83 23.24 -12.98
N GLU A 143 17.05 22.21 -12.17
CA GLU A 143 16.40 20.90 -12.28
C GLU A 143 14.92 20.99 -11.93
N LEU A 144 14.55 21.75 -10.89
CA LEU A 144 13.15 22.04 -10.58
C LEU A 144 12.48 22.79 -11.74
N ARG A 145 13.14 23.82 -12.28
CA ARG A 145 12.65 24.54 -13.48
C ARG A 145 12.42 23.58 -14.64
N ALA A 146 13.34 22.66 -14.91
CA ALA A 146 13.19 21.66 -15.97
C ALA A 146 12.00 20.72 -15.72
N ALA A 147 11.81 20.25 -14.49
CA ALA A 147 10.69 19.40 -14.12
C ALA A 147 9.34 20.14 -14.26
N MET A 148 9.25 21.37 -13.75
CA MET A 148 8.07 22.24 -13.93
C MET A 148 7.78 22.53 -15.40
N ALA A 149 8.82 22.83 -16.20
CA ALA A 149 8.70 23.09 -17.63
C ALA A 149 8.16 21.90 -18.42
N ARG A 150 8.55 20.68 -18.03
CA ARG A 150 7.97 19.47 -18.60
C ARG A 150 6.47 19.37 -18.29
N GLU A 151 6.09 19.53 -17.03
CA GLU A 151 4.69 19.40 -16.64
C GLU A 151 3.79 20.49 -17.23
N ILE A 152 4.26 21.74 -17.23
CA ILE A 152 3.55 22.88 -17.83
C ILE A 152 3.50 22.75 -19.36
N GLY A 153 4.59 22.30 -20.00
CA GLY A 153 4.62 22.04 -21.45
C GLY A 153 3.63 20.97 -21.91
N ARG A 154 3.16 20.11 -21.00
CA ARG A 154 2.09 19.15 -21.27
C ARG A 154 0.74 19.82 -21.56
N LEU A 155 0.53 21.06 -21.10
CA LEU A 155 -0.72 21.80 -21.33
C LEU A 155 -0.87 22.36 -22.75
N THR A 156 0.21 22.45 -23.51
CA THR A 156 0.18 22.94 -24.91
C THR A 156 0.29 21.82 -25.92
N GLY A 157 1.20 20.87 -25.68
CA GLY A 157 1.48 19.81 -26.63
C GLY A 157 1.81 20.31 -28.03
N ARG A 158 1.72 19.43 -29.04
CA ARG A 158 1.84 19.82 -30.46
C ARG A 158 0.52 20.22 -31.11
N ASN A 159 -0.60 19.79 -30.53
CA ASN A 159 -1.95 20.04 -31.05
C ASN A 159 -2.95 20.06 -29.89
N ARG A 160 -3.88 21.02 -29.92
CA ARG A 160 -4.99 21.17 -28.96
C ARG A 160 -5.85 19.92 -28.83
N LEU A 161 -6.05 19.16 -29.92
CA LEU A 161 -6.83 17.91 -29.89
C LEU A 161 -6.15 16.82 -29.04
N THR A 162 -4.82 16.74 -29.07
CA THR A 162 -4.05 15.78 -28.25
C THR A 162 -4.14 16.12 -26.77
N VAL A 163 -4.03 17.42 -26.43
CA VAL A 163 -4.21 17.91 -25.05
C VAL A 163 -5.62 17.60 -24.56
N LEU A 164 -6.64 17.87 -25.39
CA LEU A 164 -8.02 17.58 -25.05
C LEU A 164 -8.26 16.08 -24.83
N ALA A 165 -7.78 15.22 -25.74
CA ALA A 165 -7.91 13.77 -25.61
C ALA A 165 -7.27 13.25 -24.32
N TYR A 166 -6.06 13.71 -23.99
CA TYR A 166 -5.38 13.35 -22.74
C TYR A 166 -6.16 13.80 -21.50
N ARG A 167 -6.63 15.05 -21.49
CA ARG A 167 -7.43 15.60 -20.39
C ARG A 167 -8.74 14.84 -20.20
N THR A 168 -9.40 14.49 -21.30
CA THR A 168 -10.59 13.64 -21.26
C THR A 168 -10.27 12.25 -20.74
N SER A 169 -9.18 11.61 -21.16
CA SER A 169 -8.75 10.30 -20.61
C SER A 169 -8.65 10.35 -19.09
N ALA A 170 -7.93 11.35 -18.56
CA ALA A 170 -7.76 11.52 -17.12
C ALA A 170 -9.09 11.74 -16.38
N SER A 171 -10.05 12.43 -17.00
CA SER A 171 -11.38 12.63 -16.40
C SER A 171 -12.26 11.37 -16.47
N VAL A 172 -12.13 10.59 -17.55
CA VAL A 172 -12.87 9.33 -17.75
C VAL A 172 -12.38 8.28 -16.77
N GLU A 173 -11.07 8.07 -16.64
CA GLU A 173 -10.49 7.13 -15.68
C GLU A 173 -10.90 7.45 -14.24
N ARG A 174 -10.84 8.73 -13.84
CA ARG A 174 -11.27 9.17 -12.51
C ARG A 174 -12.74 8.91 -12.25
N THR A 175 -13.58 9.16 -13.25
CA THR A 175 -15.03 8.93 -13.11
C THR A 175 -15.34 7.44 -13.03
N ALA A 176 -14.64 6.59 -13.80
CA ALA A 176 -14.77 5.14 -13.70
C ALA A 176 -14.41 4.62 -12.30
N ALA A 177 -13.33 5.15 -11.71
CA ALA A 177 -12.92 4.81 -10.35
C ALA A 177 -13.92 5.26 -9.28
N GLY A 178 -14.59 6.40 -9.48
CA GLY A 178 -15.56 6.96 -8.52
C GLY A 178 -16.98 6.39 -8.58
N LEU A 179 -17.30 5.51 -9.55
CA LEU A 179 -18.63 4.91 -9.67
C LEU A 179 -18.78 3.69 -8.75
N THR A 180 -19.85 3.72 -7.94
CA THR A 180 -20.23 2.67 -6.98
C THR A 180 -21.21 1.68 -7.62
N GLY A 181 -20.71 0.53 -8.09
CA GLY A 181 -21.50 -0.63 -8.55
C GLY A 181 -22.54 -0.40 -9.67
N GLY A 182 -23.27 -1.46 -10.02
CA GLY A 182 -24.48 -1.39 -10.84
C GLY A 182 -24.30 -1.22 -12.37
N PRO A 183 -25.43 -1.13 -13.11
CA PRO A 183 -25.44 -1.08 -14.57
C PRO A 183 -24.80 0.19 -15.14
N THR A 184 -24.83 1.30 -14.39
CA THR A 184 -24.17 2.57 -14.77
C THR A 184 -22.64 2.42 -14.78
N LYS A 185 -22.05 1.74 -13.79
CA LYS A 185 -20.61 1.43 -13.76
C LYS A 185 -20.20 0.52 -14.89
N TRP A 186 -20.99 -0.52 -15.18
CA TRP A 186 -20.72 -1.44 -16.29
C TRP A 186 -20.68 -0.73 -17.65
N LEU A 187 -21.72 0.07 -17.95
CA LEU A 187 -21.80 0.86 -19.18
C LEU A 187 -20.64 1.87 -19.28
N PHE A 188 -20.36 2.59 -18.18
CA PHE A 188 -19.30 3.60 -18.16
C PHE A 188 -17.92 2.97 -18.31
N ASN A 189 -17.67 1.80 -17.71
CA ASN A 189 -16.41 1.07 -17.88
C ASN A 189 -16.21 0.61 -19.32
N GLY A 190 -17.27 0.20 -20.02
CA GLY A 190 -17.22 -0.09 -21.45
C GLY A 190 -16.79 1.12 -22.27
N TYR A 191 -17.40 2.28 -22.02
CA TYR A 191 -17.00 3.55 -22.62
C TYR A 191 -15.54 3.93 -22.28
N ALA A 192 -15.15 3.79 -21.00
CA ALA A 192 -13.82 4.12 -20.54
C ALA A 192 -12.74 3.29 -21.25
N ARG A 193 -12.95 1.97 -21.36
CA ARG A 193 -12.06 1.05 -22.09
C ARG A 193 -11.92 1.43 -23.57
N ALA A 194 -13.04 1.73 -24.24
CA ALA A 194 -13.02 2.13 -25.63
C ALA A 194 -12.29 3.47 -25.82
N PHE A 195 -12.55 4.45 -24.95
CA PHE A 195 -11.91 5.76 -25.02
C PHE A 195 -10.41 5.69 -24.76
N THR A 196 -9.97 4.98 -23.73
CA THR A 196 -8.53 4.85 -23.40
C THR A 196 -7.77 4.11 -24.48
N ALA A 197 -8.34 3.06 -25.09
CA ALA A 197 -7.73 2.36 -26.22
C ALA A 197 -7.46 3.29 -27.43
N VAL A 198 -8.41 4.19 -27.73
CA VAL A 198 -8.25 5.17 -28.81
C VAL A 198 -7.21 6.24 -28.43
N ALA A 199 -7.28 6.75 -27.20
CA ALA A 199 -6.46 7.85 -26.70
C ALA A 199 -5.03 7.47 -26.31
N ALA A 200 -4.71 6.18 -26.09
CA ALA A 200 -3.41 5.72 -25.56
C ALA A 200 -2.17 6.26 -26.30
N THR A 201 -2.25 6.47 -27.62
CA THR A 201 -1.11 7.00 -28.40
C THR A 201 -0.92 8.51 -28.31
N THR A 202 -1.90 9.24 -27.77
CA THR A 202 -1.82 10.71 -27.63
C THR A 202 -0.89 11.14 -26.50
N ALA A 203 -0.74 10.31 -25.46
CA ALA A 203 0.12 10.58 -24.31
C ALA A 203 1.60 10.69 -24.71
N GLN A 204 2.09 9.80 -25.57
CA GLN A 204 3.49 9.78 -25.97
C GLN A 204 3.91 11.05 -26.75
N ASP A 205 3.06 11.51 -27.67
CA ASP A 205 3.33 12.75 -28.42
C ASP A 205 3.37 13.97 -27.49
N LEU A 206 2.56 13.93 -26.42
CA LEU A 206 2.47 14.97 -25.42
C LEU A 206 3.71 14.99 -24.51
N GLU A 207 4.19 13.83 -24.09
CA GLU A 207 5.42 13.66 -23.32
C GLU A 207 6.64 14.20 -24.09
N LEU A 208 6.78 13.84 -25.38
CA LEU A 208 7.90 14.31 -26.20
C LEU A 208 7.86 15.83 -26.44
N ALA A 209 6.66 16.42 -26.54
CA ALA A 209 6.49 17.86 -26.65
C ALA A 209 6.87 18.58 -25.34
N ALA A 210 6.41 18.04 -24.21
CA ALA A 210 6.75 18.51 -22.88
C ALA A 210 8.26 18.44 -22.61
N ASP A 211 8.92 17.35 -22.98
CA ASP A 211 10.37 17.20 -22.84
C ASP A 211 11.14 18.24 -23.68
N ALA A 212 10.63 18.62 -24.86
CA ALA A 212 11.22 19.68 -25.67
C ALA A 212 11.09 21.07 -25.02
N VAL A 213 10.00 21.34 -24.30
CA VAL A 213 9.86 22.56 -23.48
C VAL A 213 10.88 22.55 -22.34
N ALA A 214 11.03 21.44 -21.63
CA ALA A 214 12.02 21.30 -20.56
C ALA A 214 13.46 21.54 -21.05
N VAL A 215 13.83 21.01 -22.22
CA VAL A 215 15.14 21.25 -22.85
C VAL A 215 15.32 22.73 -23.24
N ARG A 216 14.29 23.39 -23.77
CA ARG A 216 14.36 24.81 -24.12
C ARG A 216 14.57 25.72 -22.91
N GLU A 217 13.92 25.38 -21.79
CA GLU A 217 13.95 26.15 -20.55
C GLU A 217 15.26 25.97 -19.75
N ALA A 218 15.75 24.73 -19.63
CA ALA A 218 16.86 24.41 -18.72
C ALA A 218 18.13 23.92 -19.43
N GLY A 219 18.09 23.69 -20.75
CA GLY A 219 19.15 23.05 -21.51
C GLY A 219 19.07 21.52 -21.47
N THR A 220 19.69 20.87 -22.46
CA THR A 220 19.59 19.41 -22.66
C THR A 220 20.16 18.62 -21.48
N ARG A 221 21.34 19.02 -20.98
CA ARG A 221 22.01 18.33 -19.87
C ARG A 221 21.18 18.37 -18.60
N THR A 222 20.73 19.56 -18.20
CA THR A 222 19.93 19.77 -16.99
C THR A 222 18.58 19.07 -17.07
N ALA A 223 17.90 19.14 -18.21
CA ALA A 223 16.60 18.47 -18.36
C ALA A 223 16.70 16.94 -18.28
N VAL A 224 17.73 16.34 -18.89
CA VAL A 224 18.00 14.89 -18.76
C VAL A 224 18.40 14.51 -17.34
N LEU A 225 19.21 15.33 -16.67
CA LEU A 225 19.61 15.11 -15.28
C LEU A 225 18.40 15.20 -14.33
N ALA A 226 17.54 16.20 -14.52
CA ALA A 226 16.31 16.38 -13.75
C ALA A 226 15.38 15.17 -13.90
N LEU A 227 15.17 14.66 -15.12
CA LEU A 227 14.39 13.44 -15.35
C LEU A 227 14.95 12.25 -14.57
N ARG A 228 16.26 12.03 -14.62
CA ARG A 228 16.92 10.93 -13.88
C ARG A 228 16.82 11.10 -12.37
N LYS A 229 17.00 12.33 -11.87
CA LYS A 229 16.88 12.64 -10.46
C LYS A 229 15.46 12.48 -9.93
N VAL A 230 14.43 12.83 -10.71
CA VAL A 230 13.03 12.59 -10.30
C VAL A 230 12.80 11.10 -10.03
N VAL A 231 13.25 10.21 -10.91
CA VAL A 231 13.17 8.74 -10.68
C VAL A 231 13.95 8.33 -9.42
N ALA A 232 15.17 8.86 -9.24
CA ALA A 232 15.96 8.57 -8.03
C ALA A 232 15.29 9.07 -6.74
N VAL A 233 14.59 10.21 -6.79
CA VAL A 233 13.84 10.77 -5.67
C VAL A 233 12.59 9.96 -5.38
N GLU A 234 11.87 9.46 -6.38
CA GLU A 234 10.72 8.57 -6.18
C GLU A 234 11.11 7.26 -5.48
N ILE A 235 12.24 6.65 -5.88
CA ILE A 235 12.79 5.47 -5.22
C ILE A 235 13.24 5.81 -3.80
N GLY A 236 14.06 6.85 -3.66
CA GLY A 236 14.62 7.24 -2.38
C GLY A 236 13.57 7.71 -1.38
N TRP A 237 12.49 8.35 -1.82
CA TRP A 237 11.41 8.80 -0.93
C TRP A 237 10.65 7.63 -0.31
N ARG A 238 10.45 6.55 -1.08
CA ARG A 238 9.81 5.33 -0.56
C ARG A 238 10.66 4.68 0.52
N GLU A 239 11.95 4.47 0.23
CA GLU A 239 12.91 3.93 1.21
C GLU A 239 13.02 4.83 2.44
N TYR A 240 13.04 6.15 2.25
CA TYR A 240 13.07 7.09 3.35
C TYR A 240 11.81 7.02 4.21
N ALA A 241 10.64 6.87 3.59
CA ALA A 241 9.38 6.73 4.31
C ALA A 241 9.34 5.41 5.11
N GLU A 242 9.73 4.30 4.49
CA GLU A 242 9.74 2.96 5.09
C GLU A 242 10.79 2.84 6.20
N GLU A 243 12.01 3.33 5.97
CA GLU A 243 13.13 3.15 6.91
C GLU A 243 13.19 4.24 7.99
N TYR A 244 12.86 5.50 7.69
CA TYR A 244 13.11 6.62 8.61
C TYR A 244 11.85 7.34 9.08
N LEU A 245 10.82 7.54 8.23
CA LEU A 245 9.58 8.17 8.69
C LEU A 245 8.74 7.20 9.55
N SER A 246 8.88 5.90 9.37
CA SER A 246 8.32 4.88 10.27
C SER A 246 8.81 5.05 11.72
N MET A 247 10.07 5.44 11.93
CA MET A 247 10.62 5.74 13.26
C MET A 247 9.85 6.86 13.96
N ALA A 248 9.43 7.89 13.22
CA ALA A 248 8.66 9.01 13.76
C ALA A 248 7.28 8.57 14.24
N THR A 249 6.61 7.72 13.47
CA THR A 249 5.32 7.12 13.84
C THR A 249 5.46 6.23 15.07
N ALA A 250 6.52 5.42 15.15
CA ALA A 250 6.76 4.52 16.26
C ALA A 250 6.94 5.23 17.61
N ILE A 251 7.53 6.43 17.62
CA ILE A 251 7.72 7.22 18.85
C ILE A 251 6.74 8.39 19.00
N GLY A 252 5.83 8.58 18.05
CA GLY A 252 4.83 9.66 18.07
C GLY A 252 5.38 11.08 17.93
N HIS A 253 6.60 11.28 17.40
CA HIS A 253 7.22 12.61 17.28
C HIS A 253 7.55 13.00 15.83
N ALA A 254 7.26 14.24 15.46
CA ALA A 254 7.54 14.74 14.11
C ALA A 254 9.05 15.03 13.86
N PRO A 255 9.63 14.58 12.73
CA PRO A 255 10.99 14.95 12.35
C PRO A 255 11.03 16.20 11.45
N ASP A 256 12.24 16.73 11.23
CA ASP A 256 12.51 17.66 10.12
C ASP A 256 12.63 16.88 8.80
N VAL A 257 11.48 16.62 8.16
CA VAL A 257 11.32 15.74 6.98
C VAL A 257 12.21 16.15 5.81
N LEU A 258 12.15 17.42 5.37
CA LEU A 258 12.90 17.88 4.18
C LEU A 258 14.41 17.83 4.42
N VAL A 259 14.86 18.22 5.62
CA VAL A 259 16.29 18.21 5.97
C VAL A 259 16.81 16.77 6.07
N GLY A 260 16.05 15.89 6.71
CA GLY A 260 16.36 14.46 6.79
C GLY A 260 16.48 13.84 5.40
N PHE A 261 15.48 14.04 4.55
CA PHE A 261 15.49 13.49 3.20
C PHE A 261 16.65 14.03 2.34
N ARG A 262 17.01 15.32 2.51
CA ARG A 262 18.18 15.89 1.84
C ARG A 262 19.48 15.21 2.29
N ASN A 263 19.64 14.96 3.59
CA ASN A 263 20.82 14.25 4.12
C ASN A 263 20.87 12.80 3.63
N PHE A 264 19.72 12.11 3.61
CA PHE A 264 19.55 10.79 3.02
C PHE A 264 20.01 10.73 1.56
N MET A 265 19.51 11.64 0.72
CA MET A 265 19.87 11.70 -0.71
C MET A 265 21.34 12.09 -0.96
N ALA A 266 21.94 12.86 -0.04
CA ALA A 266 23.32 13.30 -0.13
C ALA A 266 24.32 12.29 0.45
N HIS A 267 23.86 11.24 1.12
CA HIS A 267 24.73 10.30 1.83
C HIS A 267 25.72 9.61 0.87
N PRO A 268 27.04 9.56 1.17
CA PRO A 268 28.06 9.08 0.25
C PRO A 268 27.86 7.64 -0.25
N ALA A 269 27.33 6.76 0.61
CA ALA A 269 27.04 5.38 0.24
C ALA A 269 25.73 5.22 -0.55
N ARG A 270 24.71 6.06 -0.29
CA ARG A 270 23.38 5.93 -0.93
C ARG A 270 23.31 6.62 -2.28
N LYS A 271 23.86 7.82 -2.40
CA LYS A 271 23.84 8.62 -3.62
C LYS A 271 24.23 7.83 -4.88
N PRO A 272 25.36 7.07 -4.92
CA PRO A 272 25.70 6.27 -6.10
C PRO A 272 24.76 5.07 -6.31
N ARG A 273 24.29 4.41 -5.24
CA ARG A 273 23.35 3.28 -5.33
C ARG A 273 22.00 3.70 -5.91
N LEU A 274 21.43 4.81 -5.42
CA LEU A 274 20.18 5.38 -5.95
C LEU A 274 20.33 5.83 -7.41
N ALA A 275 21.48 6.41 -7.76
CA ALA A 275 21.75 6.81 -9.14
C ALA A 275 21.82 5.61 -10.10
N GLU A 276 22.44 4.51 -9.69
CA GLU A 276 22.52 3.29 -10.51
C GLU A 276 21.16 2.61 -10.62
N ARG A 277 20.39 2.51 -9.52
CA ARG A 277 19.02 1.98 -9.54
C ARG A 277 18.09 2.80 -10.44
N ALA A 278 18.13 4.12 -10.34
CA ALA A 278 17.35 4.99 -11.23
C ALA A 278 17.73 4.77 -12.71
N LYS A 279 19.01 4.54 -13.01
CA LYS A 279 19.47 4.23 -14.37
C LYS A 279 18.99 2.85 -14.84
N GLN A 280 18.95 1.84 -13.96
CA GLN A 280 18.39 0.51 -14.25
C GLN A 280 16.90 0.61 -14.55
N THR A 281 16.12 1.26 -13.68
CA THR A 281 14.68 1.50 -13.89
C THR A 281 14.41 2.21 -15.22
N ILE A 282 15.20 3.23 -15.55
CA ILE A 282 15.09 3.94 -16.83
C ILE A 282 15.46 3.06 -18.03
N ALA A 283 16.42 2.15 -17.87
CA ALA A 283 16.85 1.24 -18.94
C ALA A 283 15.79 0.16 -19.21
N GLU A 284 15.13 -0.31 -18.16
CA GLU A 284 14.04 -1.28 -18.19
C GLU A 284 12.73 -0.68 -18.74
N GLU A 285 12.56 0.65 -18.69
CA GLU A 285 11.39 1.35 -19.21
C GLU A 285 11.62 1.91 -20.64
N PRO A 286 11.13 1.25 -21.72
CA PRO A 286 11.44 1.66 -23.09
C PRO A 286 10.94 3.07 -23.44
N ARG A 287 9.87 3.54 -22.77
CA ARG A 287 9.28 4.87 -22.97
C ARG A 287 10.24 5.96 -22.51
N THR A 288 10.75 5.85 -21.28
CA THR A 288 11.65 6.84 -20.69
C THR A 288 13.00 6.88 -21.40
N ARG A 289 13.51 5.73 -21.85
CA ARG A 289 14.70 5.68 -22.73
C ARG A 289 14.51 6.47 -24.03
N ARG A 290 13.40 6.25 -24.75
CA ARG A 290 13.09 6.97 -26.00
C ARG A 290 12.99 8.48 -25.78
N ARG A 291 12.42 8.91 -24.64
CA ARG A 291 12.33 10.31 -24.26
C ARG A 291 13.70 10.95 -24.08
N ILE A 292 14.60 10.30 -23.34
CA ILE A 292 15.99 10.79 -23.16
C ILE A 292 16.72 10.88 -24.51
N GLU A 293 16.58 9.89 -25.38
CA GLU A 293 17.18 9.93 -26.73
C GLU A 293 16.62 11.07 -27.57
N ALA A 294 15.32 11.34 -27.49
CA ALA A 294 14.70 12.47 -28.18
C ALA A 294 15.22 13.81 -27.64
N MET A 295 15.32 13.98 -26.32
CA MET A 295 15.87 15.18 -25.69
C MET A 295 17.30 15.47 -26.17
N LYS A 296 18.15 14.44 -26.25
CA LYS A 296 19.54 14.56 -26.71
C LYS A 296 19.69 15.04 -28.15
N ARG A 297 18.67 14.85 -29.00
CA ARG A 297 18.70 15.29 -30.41
C ARG A 297 18.32 16.77 -30.57
N ILE A 298 17.77 17.40 -29.53
CA ILE A 298 17.39 18.82 -29.58
C ILE A 298 18.67 19.66 -29.49
N LYS A 299 18.92 20.44 -30.54
CA LYS A 299 20.03 21.41 -30.57
C LYS A 299 19.61 22.66 -29.82
N THR A 300 20.21 22.91 -28.67
CA THR A 300 20.01 24.09 -27.83
C THR A 300 21.34 24.41 -27.17
N GLY A 301 21.64 25.71 -27.00
CA GLY A 301 22.84 26.14 -26.28
C GLY A 301 22.74 25.82 -24.79
N ASP A 302 23.89 25.66 -24.13
CA ASP A 302 23.91 25.47 -22.68
C ASP A 302 23.28 26.69 -21.99
N ARG A 303 22.41 26.41 -21.02
CA ARG A 303 21.83 27.41 -20.14
C ARG A 303 22.67 27.51 -18.88
N GLU A 304 22.72 28.70 -18.29
CA GLU A 304 23.32 28.88 -16.97
C GLU A 304 22.58 28.01 -15.94
N VAL A 305 23.35 27.24 -15.16
CA VAL A 305 22.81 26.32 -14.15
C VAL A 305 22.90 26.98 -12.78
N ASP A 306 21.73 27.29 -12.22
CA ASP A 306 21.56 27.60 -10.81
C ASP A 306 21.56 26.31 -9.97
N GLU A 307 22.70 26.08 -9.29
CA GLU A 307 22.99 24.92 -8.44
C GLU A 307 22.45 25.06 -7.00
N ARG A 308 21.81 26.18 -6.66
CA ARG A 308 21.19 26.32 -5.33
C ARG A 308 20.13 25.24 -5.14
N PRO A 309 19.89 24.75 -3.90
CA PRO A 309 18.80 23.81 -3.64
C PRO A 309 17.44 24.35 -4.10
N ALA A 310 16.57 23.50 -4.62
CA ALA A 310 15.28 23.91 -5.17
C ALA A 310 14.38 24.63 -4.15
N PHE A 311 14.43 24.26 -2.87
CA PHE A 311 13.72 25.00 -1.81
C PHE A 311 14.18 26.46 -1.64
N ALA A 312 15.32 26.87 -2.20
CA ALA A 312 15.78 28.26 -2.19
C ALA A 312 14.91 29.20 -3.04
N VAL A 313 14.02 28.65 -3.88
CA VAL A 313 12.99 29.39 -4.61
C VAL A 313 11.86 29.84 -3.68
N LEU A 314 11.71 29.23 -2.51
CA LEU A 314 10.76 29.68 -1.49
C LEU A 314 11.28 30.94 -0.80
N LYS A 315 10.39 31.89 -0.52
CA LYS A 315 10.68 33.07 0.29
C LYS A 315 10.88 32.64 1.74
N ASN A 316 12.05 32.97 2.30
CA ASN A 316 12.43 32.62 3.68
C ASN A 316 12.31 31.11 3.98
N PRO A 317 13.10 30.25 3.30
CA PRO A 317 12.95 28.79 3.37
C PRO A 317 13.09 28.23 4.79
N ARG A 318 13.89 28.89 5.65
CA ARG A 318 14.04 28.54 7.08
C ARG A 318 12.74 28.63 7.88
N LYS A 319 11.77 29.43 7.44
CA LYS A 319 10.45 29.57 8.08
C LYS A 319 9.37 28.86 7.29
N SER A 320 9.39 29.00 5.97
CA SER A 320 8.33 28.43 5.12
C SER A 320 8.36 26.92 5.05
N VAL A 321 9.54 26.28 5.03
CA VAL A 321 9.63 24.81 4.97
C VAL A 321 9.04 24.15 6.21
N PRO A 322 9.43 24.53 7.45
CA PRO A 322 8.78 23.99 8.64
C PRO A 322 7.26 24.20 8.64
N ALA A 323 6.77 25.39 8.31
CA ALA A 323 5.33 25.66 8.25
C ALA A 323 4.60 24.81 7.19
N LEU A 324 5.27 24.45 6.09
CA LEU A 324 4.71 23.54 5.08
C LEU A 324 4.70 22.09 5.57
N GLU A 325 5.79 21.63 6.20
CA GLU A 325 5.86 20.30 6.81
C GLU A 325 4.77 20.11 7.85
N GLU A 326 4.58 21.07 8.77
CA GLU A 326 3.55 21.00 9.81
C GLU A 326 2.14 20.84 9.24
N ARG A 327 1.85 21.51 8.12
CA ARG A 327 0.54 21.40 7.43
C ARG A 327 0.39 20.16 6.56
N LEU A 328 1.47 19.40 6.34
CA LEU A 328 1.51 18.18 5.54
C LEU A 328 1.61 16.91 6.39
N LEU A 329 2.06 17.03 7.64
CA LEU A 329 2.12 15.94 8.59
C LEU A 329 0.71 15.50 9.01
N VAL A 330 0.61 14.22 9.36
CA VAL A 330 -0.64 13.62 9.86
C VAL A 330 -0.90 14.14 11.28
N ASP A 331 -2.17 14.38 11.60
CA ASP A 331 -2.60 14.74 12.96
C ASP A 331 -2.20 13.63 13.95
N GLY A 332 -1.66 14.00 15.11
CA GLY A 332 -1.32 13.05 16.19
C GLY A 332 0.18 12.88 16.48
N LEU A 333 1.06 13.58 15.76
CA LEU A 333 2.48 13.66 16.15
C LEU A 333 2.71 14.81 17.12
N ASP A 334 3.45 14.52 18.19
CA ASP A 334 3.91 15.48 19.20
C ASP A 334 4.97 16.44 18.65
N GLN A 335 5.54 17.26 19.54
CA GLN A 335 6.57 18.26 19.21
C GLN A 335 7.71 17.69 18.37
N ARG A 336 8.28 18.55 17.51
CA ARG A 336 9.39 18.21 16.63
C ARG A 336 10.62 17.74 17.40
N LEU A 337 11.24 16.68 16.92
CA LEU A 337 12.46 16.11 17.48
C LEU A 337 13.59 16.08 16.42
N PRO A 338 14.82 16.48 16.78
CA PRO A 338 15.97 16.33 15.88
C PRO A 338 16.23 14.87 15.52
N TRP A 339 16.66 14.63 14.28
CA TRP A 339 16.94 13.28 13.77
C TRP A 339 17.84 12.39 14.64
N PRO A 340 18.96 12.88 15.22
CA PRO A 340 19.80 12.04 16.07
C PRO A 340 19.06 11.52 17.31
N GLU A 341 18.25 12.36 17.94
CA GLU A 341 17.49 11.98 19.12
C GLU A 341 16.31 11.07 18.76
N LEU A 342 15.67 11.33 17.61
CA LEU A 342 14.61 10.49 17.07
C LEU A 342 15.10 9.07 16.77
N ALA A 343 16.24 8.94 16.06
CA ALA A 343 16.85 7.65 15.77
C ALA A 343 17.27 6.93 17.06
N GLN A 344 17.80 7.65 18.05
CA GLN A 344 18.19 7.08 19.34
C GLN A 344 16.98 6.50 20.08
N ARG A 345 15.88 7.26 20.18
CA ARG A 345 14.64 6.84 20.86
C ARG A 345 13.91 5.75 20.12
N ALA A 346 13.78 5.86 18.79
CA ALA A 346 13.13 4.85 17.97
C ALA A 346 13.89 3.52 17.96
N GLY A 347 15.23 3.57 17.85
CA GLY A 347 16.06 2.38 17.99
C GLY A 347 15.89 1.71 19.35
N ALA A 348 15.90 2.49 20.43
CA ALA A 348 15.67 1.98 21.79
C ALA A 348 14.27 1.37 21.97
N ALA A 349 13.24 1.98 21.39
CA ALA A 349 11.87 1.45 21.42
C ALA A 349 11.77 0.13 20.64
N HIS A 350 12.38 0.07 19.45
CA HIS A 350 12.41 -1.13 18.63
C HIS A 350 13.09 -2.31 19.33
N VAL A 351 14.28 -2.14 19.90
CA VAL A 351 14.96 -3.24 20.62
C VAL A 351 14.22 -3.65 21.89
N ALA A 352 13.51 -2.72 22.54
CA ALA A 352 12.67 -3.03 23.69
C ALA A 352 11.43 -3.86 23.30
N GLU A 353 10.82 -3.58 22.14
CA GLU A 353 9.72 -4.35 21.56
C GLU A 353 10.17 -5.77 21.19
N GLN A 354 11.32 -5.91 20.51
CA GLN A 354 11.89 -7.21 20.19
C GLN A 354 12.28 -8.00 21.45
N ALA A 355 12.77 -7.33 22.50
CA ALA A 355 13.05 -7.97 23.79
C ALA A 355 11.77 -8.42 24.52
N ALA A 356 10.68 -7.67 24.39
CA ALA A 356 9.37 -8.09 24.89
C ALA A 356 8.83 -9.29 24.10
N LEU A 357 9.05 -9.34 22.79
CA LEU A 357 8.70 -10.48 21.94
C LEU A 357 9.46 -11.76 22.33
N LEU A 358 10.78 -11.67 22.58
CA LEU A 358 11.54 -12.82 23.10
C LEU A 358 11.01 -13.29 24.46
N SER A 359 10.65 -12.35 25.33
CA SER A 359 10.09 -12.67 26.65
C SER A 359 8.75 -13.41 26.52
N SER A 360 7.92 -13.00 25.55
CA SER A 360 6.68 -13.70 25.17
C SER A 360 6.95 -15.10 24.61
N ALA A 361 7.95 -15.25 23.74
CA ALA A 361 8.35 -16.55 23.20
C ALA A 361 8.76 -17.52 24.31
N VAL A 362 9.55 -17.04 25.28
CA VAL A 362 9.94 -17.84 26.45
C VAL A 362 8.71 -18.29 27.25
N GLU A 363 7.79 -17.37 27.56
CA GLU A 363 6.58 -17.69 28.33
C GLU A 363 5.69 -18.71 27.62
N GLN A 364 5.52 -18.56 26.31
CA GLN A 364 4.70 -19.45 25.49
C GLN A 364 5.38 -20.80 25.19
N SER A 365 6.71 -20.89 25.28
CA SER A 365 7.44 -22.14 25.01
C SER A 365 7.20 -23.23 26.06
N GLY A 366 6.64 -22.89 27.23
CA GLY A 366 6.46 -23.82 28.35
C GLY A 366 7.76 -24.28 29.03
N LEU A 367 8.92 -23.79 28.58
CA LEU A 367 10.22 -24.15 29.17
C LEU A 367 10.34 -23.57 30.60
N PRO A 368 10.88 -24.33 31.58
CA PRO A 368 11.07 -23.87 32.95
C PRO A 368 12.30 -22.96 33.07
N ILE A 369 12.31 -21.85 32.34
CA ILE A 369 13.37 -20.86 32.29
C ILE A 369 12.81 -19.46 32.54
N GLU A 370 13.61 -18.59 33.14
CA GLU A 370 13.26 -17.18 33.25
C GLU A 370 13.46 -16.47 31.90
N PRO A 371 12.66 -15.46 31.54
CA PRO A 371 12.81 -14.67 30.31
C PRO A 371 14.02 -13.72 30.33
N SER A 372 15.01 -14.00 31.18
CA SER A 372 16.26 -13.24 31.28
C SER A 372 17.28 -13.73 30.25
N ILE A 373 18.25 -12.88 29.91
CA ILE A 373 19.37 -13.26 29.03
C ILE A 373 20.06 -14.54 29.55
N ALA A 374 20.29 -14.63 30.86
CA ALA A 374 20.88 -15.82 31.47
C ALA A 374 20.03 -17.09 31.26
N GLY A 375 18.70 -16.99 31.43
CA GLY A 375 17.76 -18.09 31.21
C GLY A 375 17.75 -18.55 29.75
N VAL A 376 17.66 -17.61 28.81
CA VAL A 376 17.69 -17.88 27.36
C VAL A 376 19.01 -18.55 26.96
N LEU A 377 20.16 -18.04 27.41
CA LEU A 377 21.46 -18.66 27.13
C LEU A 377 21.55 -20.09 27.68
N ALA A 378 20.99 -20.35 28.87
CA ALA A 378 20.96 -21.68 29.44
C ALA A 378 20.09 -22.65 28.61
N ALA A 379 18.96 -22.19 28.08
CA ALA A 379 18.11 -22.98 27.18
C ALA A 379 18.83 -23.31 25.87
N ILE A 380 19.48 -22.33 25.25
CA ILE A 380 20.27 -22.54 24.03
C ILE A 380 21.40 -23.55 24.31
N HIS A 381 22.10 -23.43 25.44
CA HIS A 381 23.16 -24.36 25.81
C HIS A 381 22.69 -25.82 25.95
N ARG A 382 21.42 -26.03 26.33
CA ARG A 382 20.78 -27.35 26.42
C ARG A 382 20.25 -27.86 25.08
N GLY A 383 20.37 -27.08 24.00
CA GLY A 383 19.81 -27.41 22.69
C GLY A 383 18.33 -27.06 22.52
N GLN A 384 17.74 -26.27 23.43
CA GLN A 384 16.31 -25.93 23.44
C GLN A 384 16.00 -24.60 22.72
N GLY A 385 16.94 -24.10 21.91
CA GLY A 385 16.79 -22.81 21.23
C GLY A 385 15.62 -22.78 20.23
N ARG A 386 15.39 -23.90 19.53
CA ARG A 386 14.27 -24.06 18.59
C ARG A 386 12.93 -24.01 19.33
N ASP A 387 12.78 -24.80 20.39
CA ASP A 387 11.55 -24.87 21.18
C ASP A 387 11.20 -23.52 21.80
N LEU A 388 12.23 -22.77 22.23
CA LEU A 388 12.08 -21.42 22.79
C LEU A 388 11.47 -20.43 21.79
N ILE A 389 11.87 -20.50 20.51
CA ILE A 389 11.47 -19.52 19.50
C ILE A 389 10.28 -19.97 18.65
N ASN A 390 9.93 -21.26 18.71
CA ASN A 390 8.83 -21.85 17.96
C ASN A 390 7.50 -21.05 18.06
N PRO A 391 7.10 -20.50 19.23
CA PRO A 391 5.85 -19.75 19.34
C PRO A 391 5.79 -18.45 18.52
N VAL A 392 6.94 -17.87 18.17
CA VAL A 392 7.02 -16.61 17.39
C VAL A 392 7.42 -16.81 15.93
N LEU A 393 7.73 -18.05 15.52
CA LEU A 393 7.98 -18.37 14.12
C LEU A 393 6.70 -18.24 13.30
N ASN A 394 6.86 -17.87 12.03
CA ASN A 394 5.74 -17.87 11.10
C ASN A 394 5.22 -19.32 10.94
N PRO A 395 3.96 -19.59 11.31
CA PRO A 395 3.39 -20.94 11.19
C PRO A 395 3.39 -21.41 9.73
N GLY A 396 3.20 -20.54 8.74
CA GLY A 396 3.21 -20.95 7.33
C GLY A 396 4.56 -21.40 6.73
N LEU A 397 5.64 -21.52 7.52
CA LEU A 397 6.96 -21.93 7.03
C LEU A 397 6.99 -23.42 6.60
N SER A 398 7.70 -23.69 5.50
CA SER A 398 7.95 -25.07 5.07
C SER A 398 8.89 -25.78 6.06
N PRO A 399 8.74 -27.10 6.30
CA PRO A 399 9.55 -27.84 7.26
C PRO A 399 11.07 -27.70 7.07
N GLU A 400 11.52 -27.56 5.81
CA GLU A 400 12.93 -27.41 5.44
C GLU A 400 13.53 -26.05 5.85
N LEU A 401 12.70 -25.02 6.02
CA LEU A 401 13.14 -23.66 6.38
C LEU A 401 12.99 -23.36 7.88
N ILE A 402 12.30 -24.22 8.64
CA ILE A 402 12.01 -23.97 10.06
C ILE A 402 13.30 -23.83 10.88
N ASP A 403 14.27 -24.73 10.70
CA ASP A 403 15.51 -24.70 11.50
C ASP A 403 16.32 -23.43 11.23
N GLN A 404 16.47 -23.05 9.96
CA GLN A 404 17.17 -21.82 9.60
C GLN A 404 16.42 -20.58 10.09
N ALA A 405 15.09 -20.55 9.95
CA ALA A 405 14.27 -19.45 10.44
C ALA A 405 14.31 -19.34 11.98
N ALA A 406 14.36 -20.48 12.69
CA ALA A 406 14.53 -20.54 14.14
C ALA A 406 15.87 -19.94 14.55
N GLU A 407 16.96 -20.34 13.89
CA GLU A 407 18.29 -19.77 14.15
C GLU A 407 18.35 -18.28 13.89
N ASP A 408 17.87 -17.82 12.72
CA ASP A 408 17.91 -16.40 12.35
C ASP A 408 17.03 -15.56 13.29
N THR A 409 15.82 -16.00 13.59
CA THR A 409 14.91 -15.30 14.53
C THR A 409 15.50 -15.24 15.93
N LEU A 410 16.12 -16.33 16.40
CA LEU A 410 16.77 -16.36 17.71
C LEU A 410 18.00 -15.46 17.77
N VAL A 411 18.79 -15.38 16.69
CA VAL A 411 19.92 -14.44 16.57
C VAL A 411 19.43 -13.01 16.66
N ASP A 412 18.41 -12.65 15.88
CA ASP A 412 17.88 -11.29 15.79
C ASP A 412 17.29 -10.84 17.13
N LEU A 413 16.45 -11.69 17.75
CA LEU A 413 15.82 -11.40 19.04
C LEU A 413 16.83 -11.34 20.18
N LEU A 414 17.75 -12.32 20.29
CA LEU A 414 18.80 -12.31 21.32
C LEU A 414 19.74 -11.12 21.15
N GLY A 415 20.10 -10.77 19.90
CA GLY A 415 20.87 -9.58 19.57
C GLY A 415 20.18 -8.31 20.07
N CYS A 416 18.89 -8.16 19.77
CA CYS A 416 18.08 -7.03 20.25
C CYS A 416 18.01 -6.95 21.77
N VAL A 417 17.85 -8.07 22.49
CA VAL A 417 17.80 -8.08 23.96
C VAL A 417 19.13 -7.67 24.58
N VAL A 418 20.25 -8.09 23.99
CA VAL A 418 21.59 -7.64 24.42
C VAL A 418 21.74 -6.13 24.23
N VAL A 419 21.27 -5.59 23.10
CA VAL A 419 21.29 -4.14 22.85
C VAL A 419 20.38 -3.39 23.81
N ASP A 420 19.15 -3.85 24.02
CA ASP A 420 18.19 -3.25 24.96
C ASP A 420 18.73 -3.21 26.39
N ALA A 421 19.37 -4.30 26.83
CA ALA A 421 20.04 -4.38 28.14
C ALA A 421 21.15 -3.34 28.29
N LEU A 422 21.99 -3.16 27.25
CA LEU A 422 23.05 -2.16 27.24
C LEU A 422 22.51 -0.73 27.18
N VAL A 423 21.44 -0.49 26.40
CA VAL A 423 20.78 0.82 26.29
C VAL A 423 20.15 1.21 27.64
N CYS A 424 19.43 0.28 28.30
CA CYS A 424 18.88 0.49 29.64
C CYS A 424 19.96 0.77 30.69
N ALA A 425 21.09 0.08 30.59
CA ALA A 425 22.25 0.31 31.45
C ALA A 425 23.05 1.58 31.08
N ARG A 426 22.62 2.36 30.07
CA ARG A 426 23.32 3.54 29.52
C ARG A 426 24.75 3.25 29.08
N ARG A 427 24.99 2.02 28.60
CA ARG A 427 26.27 1.53 28.07
C ARG A 427 26.32 1.49 26.56
N ALA A 428 25.18 1.62 25.89
CA ALA A 428 25.09 1.76 24.45
C ALA A 428 23.97 2.73 24.05
N HIS A 429 24.04 3.24 22.82
CA HIS A 429 22.97 4.03 22.20
C HIS A 429 22.93 3.78 20.70
N HIS A 430 21.74 3.93 20.10
CA HIS A 430 21.59 3.95 18.66
C HIS A 430 22.03 5.31 18.10
N GLU A 431 22.72 5.29 16.97
CA GLU A 431 23.08 6.48 16.22
C GLU A 431 22.37 6.53 14.87
N LEU A 432 22.06 7.74 14.42
CA LEU A 432 21.53 7.94 13.08
C LEU A 432 22.60 7.63 12.03
N ASP A 433 22.31 6.69 11.15
CA ASP A 433 23.04 6.51 9.90
C ASP A 433 22.08 6.65 8.72
N TRP A 434 22.40 7.53 7.79
CA TRP A 434 21.68 7.67 6.53
C TRP A 434 22.10 6.63 5.49
N GLY A 435 23.04 5.73 5.80
CA GLY A 435 23.57 4.69 4.92
C GLY A 435 22.95 3.32 5.09
N GLY A 436 22.21 3.08 6.18
CA GLY A 436 21.65 1.79 6.55
C GLY A 436 20.92 1.83 7.89
N PRO A 437 20.67 0.67 8.52
CA PRO A 437 20.01 0.61 9.83
C PRO A 437 20.81 1.37 10.90
N PRO A 438 20.16 1.96 11.93
CA PRO A 438 20.84 2.73 12.97
C PRO A 438 21.90 1.89 13.69
N PRO A 439 23.21 2.16 13.51
CA PRO A 439 24.24 1.40 14.20
C PRO A 439 24.16 1.62 15.70
N VAL A 440 24.50 0.58 16.46
CA VAL A 440 24.62 0.66 17.92
C VAL A 440 26.06 1.02 18.27
N ARG A 441 26.25 2.05 19.08
CA ARG A 441 27.55 2.41 19.65
C ARG A 441 27.57 2.14 21.14
N LEU A 442 28.67 1.57 21.61
CA LEU A 442 28.98 1.49 23.03
C LEU A 442 29.37 2.88 23.57
N ALA A 443 29.28 3.07 24.88
CA ALA A 443 29.64 4.32 25.55
C ALA A 443 31.11 4.75 25.33
N ASN A 444 31.97 3.82 24.92
CA ASN A 444 33.37 4.07 24.53
C ASN A 444 33.55 4.45 23.04
N GLY A 445 32.46 4.58 22.27
CA GLY A 445 32.43 4.93 20.85
C GLY A 445 32.63 3.78 19.86
N GLN A 446 32.93 2.57 20.34
CA GLN A 446 33.08 1.39 19.47
C GLN A 446 31.72 0.94 18.91
N PRO A 447 31.65 0.56 17.63
CA PRO A 447 30.44 -0.03 17.07
C PRO A 447 30.20 -1.43 17.68
N LEU A 448 28.94 -1.73 17.98
CA LEU A 448 28.50 -3.05 18.40
C LEU A 448 27.67 -3.69 17.28
N ASP A 449 28.11 -4.86 16.83
CA ASP A 449 27.35 -5.74 15.95
C ASP A 449 26.84 -6.91 16.80
N ALA A 450 25.58 -6.81 17.22
CA ALA A 450 24.98 -7.77 18.16
C ALA A 450 24.78 -9.14 17.50
N ASP A 451 24.34 -9.17 16.25
CA ASP A 451 24.12 -10.41 15.50
C ASP A 451 25.43 -11.17 15.34
N ARG A 452 26.52 -10.48 14.99
CA ARG A 452 27.85 -11.09 14.89
C ARG A 452 28.37 -11.58 16.25
N LEU A 453 27.96 -10.96 17.35
CA LEU A 453 28.33 -11.38 18.70
C LEU A 453 27.60 -12.67 19.10
N VAL A 454 26.29 -12.78 18.81
CA VAL A 454 25.44 -13.89 19.31
C VAL A 454 25.38 -15.08 18.36
N ARG A 455 25.41 -14.85 17.03
CA ARG A 455 25.21 -15.88 15.99
C ARG A 455 26.08 -17.12 16.16
N PRO A 456 27.40 -17.04 16.44
CA PRO A 456 28.20 -18.25 16.61
C PRO A 456 27.70 -19.17 17.72
N ALA A 457 27.16 -18.61 18.81
CA ALA A 457 26.69 -19.41 19.95
C ALA A 457 25.25 -19.91 19.80
N VAL A 458 24.45 -19.26 18.96
CA VAL A 458 23.13 -19.78 18.54
C VAL A 458 23.31 -21.00 17.63
N VAL A 459 24.23 -20.91 16.66
CA VAL A 459 24.53 -22.01 15.71
C VAL A 459 25.27 -23.17 16.39
N ASP A 460 26.23 -22.89 17.29
CA ASP A 460 26.91 -23.92 18.09
C ASP A 460 26.70 -23.68 19.60
N PRO A 461 25.76 -24.39 20.24
CA PRO A 461 25.49 -24.30 21.68
C PRO A 461 26.71 -24.50 22.60
N ARG A 462 27.79 -25.13 22.10
CA ARG A 462 29.03 -25.32 22.85
C ARG A 462 29.79 -24.00 23.06
N LEU A 463 29.51 -22.97 22.27
CA LEU A 463 30.13 -21.65 22.37
C LEU A 463 29.42 -20.71 23.36
N ILE A 464 28.29 -21.11 23.95
CA ILE A 464 27.54 -20.31 24.93
C ILE A 464 28.39 -19.87 26.14
N PRO A 465 29.25 -20.71 26.75
CA PRO A 465 30.13 -20.25 27.84
C PRO A 465 31.10 -19.13 27.40
N GLY A 466 31.51 -19.12 26.12
CA GLY A 466 32.31 -18.05 25.54
C GLY A 466 31.52 -16.76 25.37
N LEU A 467 30.30 -16.86 24.83
CA LEU A 467 29.37 -15.73 24.70
C LEU A 467 29.04 -15.12 26.07
N HIS A 468 28.72 -15.93 27.07
CA HIS A 468 28.45 -15.47 28.43
C HIS A 468 29.60 -14.61 28.98
N ARG A 469 30.86 -15.04 28.83
CA ARG A 469 32.02 -14.24 29.24
C ARG A 469 32.14 -12.93 28.46
N ALA A 470 31.89 -12.96 27.15
CA ALA A 470 31.92 -11.77 26.30
C ALA A 470 30.86 -10.74 26.75
N LEU A 471 29.64 -11.18 27.04
CA LEU A 471 28.56 -10.32 27.54
C LEU A 471 28.89 -9.71 28.91
N VAL A 472 29.45 -10.50 29.84
CA VAL A 472 29.92 -9.99 31.14
C VAL A 472 31.02 -8.94 30.97
N ASN A 473 31.98 -9.15 30.05
CA ASN A 473 33.05 -8.19 29.77
C ASN A 473 32.52 -6.88 29.15
N LEU A 474 31.48 -6.96 28.33
CA LEU A 474 30.76 -5.78 27.82
C LEU A 474 29.91 -5.11 28.92
N GLY A 475 29.66 -5.81 30.03
CA GLY A 475 28.84 -5.37 31.16
C GLY A 475 27.35 -5.38 30.84
N VAL A 476 26.91 -6.37 30.08
CA VAL A 476 25.50 -6.66 29.83
C VAL A 476 24.88 -7.21 31.13
N PRO A 477 23.80 -6.61 31.65
CA PRO A 477 23.08 -7.16 32.80
C PRO A 477 22.35 -8.45 32.40
N LEU A 478 22.89 -9.62 32.78
CA LEU A 478 22.37 -10.92 32.33
C LEU A 478 20.98 -11.27 32.91
N ASN A 479 20.58 -10.61 33.99
CA ASN A 479 19.24 -10.72 34.57
C ASN A 479 18.22 -9.79 33.89
N HIS A 480 18.62 -9.07 32.84
CA HIS A 480 17.72 -8.21 32.08
C HIS A 480 16.66 -9.04 31.35
N ALA A 481 15.42 -8.60 31.51
CA ALA A 481 14.24 -9.10 30.82
C ALA A 481 13.26 -7.94 30.63
N ARG A 482 12.47 -7.98 29.56
CA ARG A 482 11.32 -7.08 29.40
C ARG A 482 10.05 -7.78 29.87
N ARG A 483 8.99 -7.00 30.06
CA ARG A 483 7.67 -7.61 30.23
C ARG A 483 7.31 -8.27 28.89
N PRO A 484 6.79 -9.51 28.90
CA PRO A 484 6.25 -10.16 27.72
C PRO A 484 5.35 -9.21 26.95
N ALA A 485 5.54 -9.14 25.64
CA ALA A 485 4.65 -8.38 24.77
C ALA A 485 3.23 -8.93 24.94
N ALA A 486 2.24 -8.04 24.98
CA ALA A 486 0.86 -8.50 24.87
C ALA A 486 0.71 -9.20 23.52
N GLU A 487 -0.01 -10.33 23.47
CA GLU A 487 -0.31 -10.96 22.19
C GLU A 487 -1.02 -9.94 21.29
N PRO A 488 -0.49 -9.67 20.09
CA PRO A 488 -1.13 -8.75 19.17
C PRO A 488 -2.51 -9.30 18.79
N GLU A 489 -3.49 -8.40 18.70
CA GLU A 489 -4.83 -8.79 18.30
C GLU A 489 -4.81 -9.31 16.85
N PRO A 490 -5.40 -10.49 16.56
CA PRO A 490 -5.46 -11.00 15.20
C PRO A 490 -6.16 -10.04 14.25
N GLU A 491 -5.57 -9.80 13.07
CA GLU A 491 -6.16 -8.97 12.02
C GLU A 491 -7.00 -9.83 11.08
N LEU A 492 -8.22 -9.38 10.78
CA LEU A 492 -9.14 -10.08 9.88
C LEU A 492 -8.76 -9.86 8.41
N ALA A 493 -8.42 -10.93 7.71
CA ALA A 493 -8.13 -10.93 6.26
C ALA A 493 -9.39 -11.07 5.40
N GLY A 494 -10.39 -11.83 5.87
CA GLY A 494 -11.65 -12.01 5.17
C GLY A 494 -12.64 -12.91 5.90
N ILE A 495 -13.89 -12.91 5.42
CA ILE A 495 -15.00 -13.71 5.95
C ILE A 495 -15.61 -14.54 4.82
N VAL A 496 -15.89 -15.82 5.11
CA VAL A 496 -16.71 -16.69 4.28
C VAL A 496 -17.92 -17.18 5.06
N SER A 497 -19.12 -16.84 4.61
CA SER A 497 -20.37 -17.21 5.28
C SER A 497 -21.43 -17.74 4.30
N PRO A 498 -22.08 -18.88 4.56
CA PRO A 498 -21.78 -19.85 5.60
C PRO A 498 -20.80 -20.92 5.09
N VAL A 499 -20.10 -21.55 6.02
CA VAL A 499 -19.38 -22.80 5.82
C VAL A 499 -20.03 -23.92 6.64
N GLN A 500 -19.94 -25.16 6.17
CA GLN A 500 -20.41 -26.32 6.90
C GLN A 500 -19.26 -27.01 7.61
N CYS A 501 -19.45 -27.33 8.89
CA CYS A 501 -18.53 -28.11 9.71
C CYS A 501 -19.31 -29.08 10.60
N ALA A 502 -18.95 -30.36 10.60
CA ALA A 502 -19.59 -31.41 11.41
C ALA A 502 -21.15 -31.41 11.36
N GLY A 503 -21.74 -31.03 10.22
CA GLY A 503 -23.20 -30.97 10.04
C GLY A 503 -23.89 -29.68 10.54
N SER A 504 -23.13 -28.74 11.11
CA SER A 504 -23.61 -27.40 11.51
C SER A 504 -23.07 -26.31 10.59
N SER A 505 -23.72 -25.14 10.59
CA SER A 505 -23.31 -23.99 9.76
C SER A 505 -22.59 -22.93 10.60
N TYR A 506 -21.46 -22.45 10.10
CA TYR A 506 -20.62 -21.45 10.73
C TYR A 506 -20.34 -20.29 9.77
N ASP A 507 -20.06 -19.12 10.33
CA ASP A 507 -19.39 -18.02 9.63
C ASP A 507 -17.88 -18.18 9.89
N LEU A 508 -17.10 -18.36 8.83
CA LEU A 508 -15.65 -18.54 8.91
C LEU A 508 -14.96 -17.20 8.75
N LEU A 509 -14.19 -16.81 9.75
CA LEU A 509 -13.35 -15.62 9.73
C LEU A 509 -11.90 -16.05 9.64
N VAL A 510 -11.22 -15.57 8.61
CA VAL A 510 -9.81 -15.85 8.33
C VAL A 510 -8.99 -14.69 8.84
N THR A 511 -8.07 -14.96 9.76
CA THR A 511 -7.18 -13.96 10.35
C THR A 511 -5.73 -14.25 9.96
N ASP A 512 -4.81 -13.34 10.29
CA ASP A 512 -3.36 -13.54 10.14
C ASP A 512 -2.77 -14.55 11.15
N ARG A 513 -3.52 -14.97 12.17
CA ARG A 513 -3.07 -15.89 13.24
C ARG A 513 -3.84 -17.20 13.32
N GLY A 514 -5.01 -17.30 12.73
CA GLY A 514 -5.86 -18.48 12.83
C GLY A 514 -7.24 -18.30 12.21
N LEU A 515 -8.14 -19.22 12.50
CA LEU A 515 -9.52 -19.24 12.03
C LEU A 515 -10.49 -19.13 13.20
N VAL A 516 -11.49 -18.25 13.07
CA VAL A 516 -12.64 -18.21 14.00
C VAL A 516 -13.86 -18.77 13.29
N LEU A 517 -14.52 -19.75 13.91
CA LEU A 517 -15.81 -20.27 13.47
C LEU A 517 -16.91 -19.75 14.40
N LEU A 518 -17.82 -18.95 13.88
CA LEU A 518 -18.97 -18.45 14.65
C LEU A 518 -20.24 -19.19 14.25
N PRO A 519 -21.07 -19.68 15.19
CA PRO A 519 -22.32 -20.36 14.85
C PRO A 519 -23.23 -19.46 14.01
N SER A 520 -23.58 -19.91 12.81
CA SER A 520 -24.39 -19.12 11.88
C SER A 520 -25.88 -19.42 12.08
N SER A 521 -26.70 -18.39 12.25
CA SER A 521 -28.16 -18.51 12.35
C SER A 521 -28.87 -18.53 10.99
N ALA A 522 -28.10 -18.58 9.90
CA ALA A 522 -28.60 -18.52 8.54
C ALA A 522 -29.44 -19.76 8.19
N SER A 523 -30.75 -19.69 8.37
CA SER A 523 -31.64 -20.76 7.92
C SER A 523 -31.69 -20.78 6.40
N THR A 524 -31.45 -21.95 5.81
CA THR A 524 -31.55 -22.22 4.36
C THR A 524 -32.91 -21.78 3.78
N THR A 525 -33.95 -21.79 4.62
CA THR A 525 -35.32 -21.30 4.32
C THR A 525 -35.45 -19.77 4.21
N LYS A 526 -34.69 -18.95 4.94
CA LYS A 526 -34.71 -17.48 4.81
C LYS A 526 -34.00 -17.01 3.54
N ARG A 527 -32.97 -17.73 3.07
CA ARG A 527 -32.17 -17.36 1.90
C ARG A 527 -32.78 -17.73 0.55
N LEU A 528 -33.56 -18.81 0.45
CA LEU A 528 -34.41 -19.08 -0.74
C LEU A 528 -35.36 -17.93 -1.06
N LEU A 529 -35.81 -17.18 -0.05
CA LEU A 529 -36.61 -15.97 -0.20
C LEU A 529 -35.77 -14.70 -0.50
N ALA A 530 -34.47 -14.68 -0.14
CA ALA A 530 -33.56 -13.56 -0.38
C ALA A 530 -33.18 -13.39 -1.86
N GLY A 531 -33.13 -14.48 -2.65
CA GLY A 531 -32.94 -14.43 -4.11
C GLY A 531 -34.02 -13.60 -4.85
N THR A 532 -35.13 -13.28 -4.18
CA THR A 532 -36.24 -12.48 -4.73
C THR A 532 -36.39 -11.08 -4.10
N LEU A 533 -35.69 -10.78 -2.99
CA LEU A 533 -35.89 -9.55 -2.21
C LEU A 533 -34.55 -8.93 -1.77
N ALA A 534 -34.18 -7.81 -2.40
CA ALA A 534 -32.92 -7.08 -2.16
C ALA A 534 -32.63 -6.72 -0.69
N ARG A 535 -33.67 -6.49 0.13
CA ARG A 535 -33.53 -6.12 1.55
C ARG A 535 -32.88 -7.19 2.43
N PHE A 536 -33.09 -8.48 2.14
CA PHE A 536 -32.47 -9.55 2.92
C PHE A 536 -30.97 -9.67 2.64
N ARG A 537 -30.56 -9.40 1.40
CA ARG A 537 -29.16 -9.34 1.00
C ARG A 537 -28.43 -8.12 1.60
N GLU A 538 -29.13 -6.99 1.71
CA GLU A 538 -28.58 -5.79 2.39
C GLU A 538 -28.35 -6.04 3.88
N ALA A 539 -29.31 -6.64 4.58
CA ALA A 539 -29.17 -6.96 6.01
C ALA A 539 -28.04 -7.97 6.29
N GLU A 540 -27.84 -8.93 5.39
CA GLU A 540 -26.73 -9.90 5.48
C GLU A 540 -25.36 -9.24 5.22
N LEU A 541 -25.26 -8.33 4.25
CA LEU A 541 -24.05 -7.55 4.01
C LEU A 541 -23.74 -6.59 5.17
N GLU A 542 -24.77 -6.04 5.81
CA GLU A 542 -24.66 -5.21 7.01
C GLU A 542 -24.13 -6.04 8.20
N GLN A 543 -24.69 -7.22 8.43
CA GLN A 543 -24.21 -8.15 9.46
C GLN A 543 -22.75 -8.58 9.22
N LEU A 544 -22.37 -8.91 7.99
CA LEU A 544 -20.98 -9.24 7.65
C LEU A 544 -20.05 -8.04 7.81
N GLY A 545 -20.54 -6.83 7.53
CA GLY A 545 -19.82 -5.58 7.78
C GLY A 545 -19.62 -5.30 9.28
N GLU A 546 -20.61 -5.60 10.11
CA GLU A 546 -20.50 -5.52 11.58
C GLU A 546 -19.48 -6.53 12.12
N LEU A 547 -19.52 -7.79 11.63
CA LEU A 547 -18.53 -8.80 11.98
C LEU A 547 -17.12 -8.37 11.59
N ALA A 548 -16.94 -7.81 10.38
CA ALA A 548 -15.65 -7.35 9.90
C ALA A 548 -15.09 -6.14 10.67
N ALA A 549 -15.95 -5.36 11.31
CA ALA A 549 -15.57 -4.21 12.13
C ALA A 549 -15.36 -4.55 13.61
N THR A 550 -15.71 -5.77 14.04
CA THR A 550 -15.59 -6.20 15.44
C THR A 550 -14.18 -6.76 15.70
N PRO A 551 -13.50 -6.32 16.79
CA PRO A 551 -12.26 -6.92 17.29
C PRO A 551 -12.32 -8.46 17.35
N VAL A 552 -11.28 -9.16 16.88
CA VAL A 552 -11.26 -10.63 16.84
C VAL A 552 -11.32 -11.22 18.26
N GLY A 553 -10.70 -10.55 19.23
CA GLY A 553 -10.78 -10.95 20.64
C GLY A 553 -12.22 -11.04 21.14
N GLU A 554 -13.05 -10.03 20.84
CA GLU A 554 -14.48 -10.02 21.21
C GLU A 554 -15.28 -11.09 20.46
N LEU A 555 -14.90 -11.41 19.22
CA LEU A 555 -15.55 -12.47 18.44
C LEU A 555 -15.28 -13.85 19.04
N ARG A 556 -14.07 -14.08 19.56
CA ARG A 556 -13.70 -15.34 20.23
C ARG A 556 -14.49 -15.57 21.53
N GLU A 557 -14.90 -14.50 22.22
CA GLU A 557 -15.70 -14.61 23.45
C GLU A 557 -17.19 -14.88 23.19
N ARG A 558 -17.64 -14.89 21.93
CA ARG A 558 -19.05 -15.15 21.61
C ARG A 558 -19.43 -16.60 21.93
N SER A 559 -20.66 -16.78 22.41
CA SER A 559 -21.19 -18.11 22.74
C SER A 559 -21.11 -19.06 21.54
N GLY A 560 -20.38 -20.16 21.71
CA GLY A 560 -20.18 -21.21 20.69
C GLY A 560 -19.16 -20.89 19.61
N ALA A 561 -18.40 -19.80 19.76
CA ALA A 561 -17.23 -19.51 18.92
C ALA A 561 -16.18 -20.61 19.09
N GLN A 562 -15.51 -20.96 18.00
CA GLN A 562 -14.43 -21.95 17.98
C GLN A 562 -13.19 -21.30 17.39
N TRP A 563 -12.03 -21.57 17.96
CA TRP A 563 -10.75 -20.99 17.56
C TRP A 563 -9.80 -22.09 17.09
N VAL A 564 -9.28 -21.94 15.87
CA VAL A 564 -8.17 -22.74 15.35
C VAL A 564 -6.96 -21.84 15.27
N ASP A 565 -5.98 -22.06 16.15
CA ASP A 565 -4.70 -21.38 16.08
C ASP A 565 -3.85 -22.01 14.98
N SER A 566 -3.24 -21.19 14.12
CA SER A 566 -2.39 -21.70 13.04
C SER A 566 -1.17 -22.47 13.52
N ARG A 567 -0.73 -22.27 14.77
CA ARG A 567 0.37 -23.05 15.36
C ARG A 567 0.04 -24.53 15.50
N ASP A 568 -1.23 -24.86 15.72
CA ASP A 568 -1.67 -26.24 15.92
C ASP A 568 -1.99 -26.94 14.59
N VAL A 569 -1.97 -26.23 13.46
CA VAL A 569 -2.26 -26.77 12.13
C VAL A 569 -1.02 -27.44 11.54
N ALA A 570 -0.97 -28.77 11.52
CA ALA A 570 0.11 -29.55 10.92
C ALA A 570 0.14 -29.40 9.39
N SER A 571 -1.01 -29.58 8.76
CA SER A 571 -1.16 -29.51 7.30
C SER A 571 -2.54 -28.96 6.93
N ALA A 572 -2.64 -28.33 5.75
CA ALA A 572 -3.89 -27.82 5.22
C ALA A 572 -4.07 -28.28 3.77
N ARG A 573 -5.26 -28.76 3.42
CA ARG A 573 -5.62 -29.12 2.04
C ARG A 573 -6.85 -28.36 1.62
N LEU A 574 -6.72 -27.54 0.58
CA LEU A 574 -7.84 -26.84 -0.05
C LEU A 574 -8.12 -27.50 -1.40
N ASP A 575 -9.24 -28.20 -1.48
CA ASP A 575 -9.76 -28.78 -2.73
C ASP A 575 -10.86 -27.87 -3.28
N GLN A 576 -10.80 -27.54 -4.57
CA GLN A 576 -11.76 -26.66 -5.23
C GLN A 576 -12.31 -27.31 -6.50
N ASP A 577 -13.63 -27.50 -6.53
CA ASP A 577 -14.34 -28.04 -7.69
C ASP A 577 -15.33 -27.01 -8.28
N ARG A 578 -16.12 -27.42 -9.29
CA ARG A 578 -17.14 -26.55 -9.90
C ARG A 578 -18.35 -26.29 -8.99
N ALA A 579 -18.53 -27.06 -7.92
CA ALA A 579 -19.66 -27.02 -7.01
C ALA A 579 -19.34 -26.31 -5.67
N GLY A 580 -18.07 -26.09 -5.35
CA GLY A 580 -17.61 -25.43 -4.12
C GLY A 580 -16.14 -25.70 -3.80
N TRP A 581 -15.78 -25.53 -2.54
CA TRP A 581 -14.47 -25.87 -1.98
C TRP A 581 -14.60 -26.65 -0.67
N SER A 582 -13.57 -27.43 -0.33
CA SER A 582 -13.40 -28.03 1.00
C SER A 582 -11.99 -27.78 1.52
N LEU A 583 -11.91 -27.33 2.77
CA LEU A 583 -10.67 -27.14 3.51
C LEU A 583 -10.58 -28.21 4.60
N SER A 584 -9.61 -29.11 4.47
CA SER A 584 -9.23 -30.06 5.52
C SER A 584 -8.01 -29.52 6.25
N LEU A 585 -8.07 -29.46 7.58
CA LEU A 585 -6.97 -29.09 8.45
C LEU A 585 -6.62 -30.29 9.34
N GLU A 586 -5.35 -30.66 9.33
CA GLU A 586 -4.81 -31.64 10.26
C GLU A 586 -4.24 -30.89 11.47
N LEU A 587 -4.74 -31.19 12.66
CA LEU A 587 -4.42 -30.46 13.90
C LEU A 587 -3.69 -31.36 14.90
N TYR A 588 -2.67 -30.82 15.56
CA TYR A 588 -2.07 -31.42 16.74
C TYR A 588 -2.65 -30.78 18.00
N LEU A 589 -3.63 -31.45 18.60
CA LEU A 589 -4.32 -31.01 19.81
C LEU A 589 -3.77 -31.77 21.03
N ASP A 590 -2.57 -31.41 21.47
CA ASP A 590 -1.96 -31.94 22.69
C ASP A 590 -2.24 -31.03 23.90
N GLU A 591 -1.61 -31.31 25.05
CA GLU A 591 -1.79 -30.52 26.28
C GLU A 591 -1.27 -29.07 26.18
N TYR A 592 -0.57 -28.72 25.09
CA TYR A 592 -0.03 -27.39 24.80
C TYR A 592 -0.76 -26.68 23.65
N ALA A 593 -1.82 -27.28 23.10
CA ALA A 593 -2.60 -26.69 22.03
C ALA A 593 -3.25 -25.37 22.46
N VAL A 594 -3.24 -24.39 21.54
CA VAL A 594 -3.82 -23.05 21.77
C VAL A 594 -5.23 -22.96 21.16
N SER A 595 -5.55 -23.84 20.23
CA SER A 595 -6.86 -24.00 19.61
C SER A 595 -7.90 -24.39 20.66
N ASP A 596 -9.08 -23.77 20.56
CA ASP A 596 -10.23 -24.02 21.42
C ASP A 596 -11.37 -24.54 20.53
N LEU A 597 -11.53 -25.86 20.52
CA LEU A 597 -12.44 -26.58 19.65
C LEU A 597 -13.26 -27.59 20.47
N ASP A 598 -14.56 -27.66 20.21
CA ASP A 598 -15.41 -28.71 20.75
C ASP A 598 -15.04 -30.07 20.13
N ASP A 599 -14.94 -31.12 20.96
CA ASP A 599 -14.60 -32.49 20.55
C ASP A 599 -15.47 -33.04 19.40
N GLY A 600 -16.69 -32.52 19.21
CA GLY A 600 -17.60 -32.92 18.15
C GLY A 600 -17.29 -32.35 16.76
N LEU A 601 -16.41 -31.36 16.66
CA LEU A 601 -16.03 -30.71 15.40
C LEU A 601 -14.89 -31.41 14.69
N VAL A 602 -14.04 -32.11 15.44
CA VAL A 602 -12.80 -32.70 14.97
C VAL A 602 -12.92 -34.22 15.00
N ARG A 603 -12.31 -34.91 14.03
CA ARG A 603 -12.25 -36.37 14.00
C ARG A 603 -10.84 -36.82 14.37
N GLY A 604 -10.71 -37.59 15.46
CA GLY A 604 -9.42 -38.17 15.83
C GLY A 604 -8.98 -39.26 14.86
N ASP A 605 -7.71 -39.24 14.46
CA ASP A 605 -7.03 -40.29 13.70
C ASP A 605 -6.23 -41.24 14.62
N GLU A 606 -5.90 -42.44 14.14
CA GLU A 606 -5.15 -43.46 14.88
C GLU A 606 -3.73 -43.01 15.29
N ASP A 607 -3.18 -41.99 14.62
CA ASP A 607 -1.85 -41.41 14.86
C ASP A 607 -1.85 -40.21 15.85
N GLY A 608 -2.98 -39.87 16.45
CA GLY A 608 -3.09 -38.78 17.45
C GLY A 608 -3.25 -37.38 16.86
N ALA A 609 -3.34 -37.26 15.53
CA ALA A 609 -3.76 -36.04 14.84
C ALA A 609 -5.28 -35.95 14.77
N SER A 610 -5.83 -34.74 14.80
CA SER A 610 -7.27 -34.49 14.74
C SER A 610 -7.62 -33.72 13.46
N GLU A 611 -8.56 -34.23 12.65
CA GLU A 611 -8.95 -33.61 11.38
C GLU A 611 -10.19 -32.71 11.52
N LEU A 612 -10.07 -31.44 11.12
CA LEU A 612 -11.17 -30.48 10.97
C LEU A 612 -11.48 -30.26 9.49
N VAL A 613 -12.73 -30.49 9.08
CA VAL A 613 -13.14 -30.35 7.67
C VAL A 613 -14.23 -29.29 7.52
N LEU A 614 -13.90 -28.21 6.81
CA LEU A 614 -14.80 -27.14 6.43
C LEU A 614 -15.21 -27.28 4.97
N ARG A 615 -16.50 -27.10 4.68
CA ARG A 615 -17.01 -27.15 3.30
C ARG A 615 -17.75 -25.88 2.96
N SER A 616 -17.49 -25.33 1.78
CA SER A 616 -18.26 -24.21 1.25
C SER A 616 -19.72 -24.61 1.07
N SER A 617 -20.63 -23.69 1.35
CA SER A 617 -22.01 -23.82 0.89
C SER A 617 -22.14 -23.28 -0.53
N ALA A 618 -22.99 -23.88 -1.36
CA ALA A 618 -23.26 -23.43 -2.73
C ALA A 618 -23.73 -21.96 -2.83
N ASP A 619 -24.23 -21.40 -1.73
CA ASP A 619 -24.72 -20.02 -1.59
C ASP A 619 -23.82 -19.15 -0.69
N GLY A 620 -22.54 -19.50 -0.54
CA GLY A 620 -21.57 -18.74 0.27
C GLY A 620 -21.33 -17.32 -0.26
N VAL A 621 -21.36 -16.34 0.64
CA VAL A 621 -20.97 -14.95 0.38
C VAL A 621 -19.58 -14.72 0.96
N GLU A 622 -18.73 -14.08 0.16
CA GLU A 622 -17.37 -13.70 0.52
C GLU A 622 -17.28 -12.20 0.79
N HIS A 623 -16.58 -11.84 1.85
CA HIS A 623 -16.26 -10.45 2.18
C HIS A 623 -14.76 -10.33 2.48
N GLY A 624 -14.06 -9.44 1.77
CA GLY A 624 -12.60 -9.34 1.83
C GLY A 624 -11.91 -10.30 0.85
N ASP A 625 -10.65 -10.66 1.14
CA ASP A 625 -9.85 -11.59 0.32
C ASP A 625 -9.49 -12.86 1.13
N PRO A 626 -10.50 -13.68 1.50
CA PRO A 626 -10.32 -14.79 2.44
C PRO A 626 -9.42 -15.89 1.90
N TYR A 627 -9.41 -16.16 0.59
CA TYR A 627 -8.54 -17.18 0.00
C TYR A 627 -7.07 -16.78 0.02
N ARG A 628 -6.79 -15.49 -0.24
CA ARG A 628 -5.45 -14.96 -0.06
C ARG A 628 -5.05 -15.02 1.41
N GLY A 629 -5.95 -14.64 2.32
CA GLY A 629 -5.72 -14.77 3.76
C GLY A 629 -5.41 -16.21 4.18
N LEU A 630 -6.15 -17.21 3.68
CA LEU A 630 -5.88 -18.62 3.95
C LEU A 630 -4.51 -19.05 3.40
N GLY A 631 -4.15 -18.59 2.20
CA GLY A 631 -2.84 -18.84 1.62
C GLY A 631 -1.70 -18.18 2.37
N GLU A 632 -1.90 -16.96 2.89
CA GLU A 632 -0.91 -16.27 3.72
C GLU A 632 -0.78 -16.93 5.10
N LEU A 633 -1.90 -17.32 5.71
CA LEU A 633 -1.96 -17.97 7.02
C LEU A 633 -1.33 -19.37 7.02
N MET A 634 -1.71 -20.19 6.04
CA MET A 634 -1.26 -21.59 5.95
C MET A 634 0.06 -21.73 5.19
N GLY A 635 0.41 -20.76 4.34
CA GLY A 635 1.68 -20.71 3.63
C GLY A 635 2.01 -22.00 2.89
N ALA A 636 3.19 -22.56 3.20
CA ALA A 636 3.68 -23.80 2.60
C ALA A 636 2.97 -25.07 3.09
N ARG A 637 2.16 -24.99 4.17
CA ARG A 637 1.36 -26.11 4.67
C ARG A 637 0.12 -26.36 3.81
N MET A 638 -0.25 -25.40 2.97
CA MET A 638 -1.44 -25.48 2.11
C MET A 638 -1.13 -26.15 0.78
N ASN A 639 -1.68 -27.35 0.58
CA ASN A 639 -1.74 -27.97 -0.74
C ASN A 639 -3.03 -27.54 -1.45
N VAL A 640 -2.87 -26.90 -2.61
CA VAL A 640 -3.97 -26.56 -3.52
C VAL A 640 -3.91 -27.53 -4.70
N GLU A 641 -4.88 -28.44 -4.80
CA GLU A 641 -5.06 -29.22 -6.02
C GLU A 641 -5.96 -28.42 -6.96
N GLU A 642 -5.39 -27.84 -8.01
CA GLU A 642 -6.20 -27.30 -9.11
C GLU A 642 -6.89 -28.46 -9.82
N PRO A 643 -8.19 -28.33 -10.18
CA PRO A 643 -8.88 -29.38 -10.91
C PRO A 643 -8.12 -29.67 -12.21
N ILE A 644 -7.81 -30.95 -12.43
CA ILE A 644 -7.26 -31.46 -13.70
C ILE A 644 -8.11 -30.84 -14.81
N ALA A 645 -7.50 -29.96 -15.61
CA ALA A 645 -8.14 -29.40 -16.79
C ALA A 645 -8.57 -30.58 -17.66
N ALA A 646 -9.87 -30.92 -17.61
CA ALA A 646 -10.46 -31.86 -18.52
C ALA A 646 -10.25 -31.28 -19.92
N ILE A 647 -9.38 -31.95 -20.67
CA ILE A 647 -9.21 -31.74 -22.10
C ILE A 647 -10.57 -32.01 -22.74
N GLU A 648 -11.24 -30.96 -23.20
CA GLU A 648 -12.17 -30.97 -24.33
C GLU A 648 -12.28 -29.57 -24.95
#